data_AF-A0A2E8PVJ5-F1
#
_entry.id   AF-A0A2E8PVJ5-F1
#
_cell.length_a   1.000
_cell.length_b   1.000
_cell.length_c   1.000
_cell.angle_alpha   90.00
_cell.angle_beta   90.00
_cell.angle_gamma   90.00
#
_symmetry.space_group_name_H-M   'P 1'
#
loop_
_entity.id
_entity.type
_entity.pdbx_description
1 polymer ?
#
loop_
_entity_poly.entity_id
_entity_poly.type
_entity_poly.pdbx_seq_one_letter_code
_entity_poly.pdbx_strand_id
1 'polypeptide(L)'
;MLRWQEKGFSSKGSGTKQVAEFPHSMSALNPRTAYYAIFLLISSPVLAGPVLVPGAGEDSRIVQDSDMDYWLDPSKQVSYENVQGRSFSPRNGQGTGFGLTREAVWIRFTLRAGDADSRWLLQFGHPLYDELDVYLSNGQSFSTGRGRSLDSRPVEHSTFVLPVRLQAGETVVVYARATSGDSIKFPVQIWEPEAFYRNTAQLRLVTGLYYGGILIIFFYNLLLYISLRDRVYLSYSAYLISILFFMASEMGLINLAGLGYIPYLAERSVPLGMSLSLIFLGSFILEFLGPRKYAPGLHKTILVYSALFLLLLPLSLIPDYIFAVIAGMILVVTFIPVLFITAWKGTRAGFRPARVFLISWSGMLIGVLIFAASVPGWIPTNIVTRMAIPAGLVFQVVLLSLGLADRIRELNADLKKEREDLEQQKTNLQTALAEATSTASELHELATEQNDLVEQLSGMSSDQAAASEEVAASIEGLTDVTARIHRSMEGQASAGQEMQGRVGELRSAHEAVIQTSEQSNQSVENMKGVFSDVSNHLKMLQNQIAEIERGGRSIADLVKVIGEITEKVNMLSLNASIEAARAGEYGRGFEVVADEVGKLAEQTSGRSREISARVEQIQKSILGGARSADTTVQFVERLAQDIQKVQQSLSEMGGSVQEQNKVVDVLEKHTIQLNQKSREIAVEASEQLASMQEGRATIRRISDMAASLNEANQKLGAISERLRTGAENLAARIRN
;
A
#
# COMPACT_ATOMS: atom_id res chain seq x y z
N MET A 1 -56.08 57.89 7.03
CA MET A 1 -57.34 57.61 7.77
C MET A 1 -57.87 56.30 7.23
N LEU A 2 -58.28 55.27 7.98
CA LEU A 2 -58.28 54.89 9.42
C LEU A 2 -58.04 53.34 9.44
N ARG A 3 -57.34 52.70 10.39
CA ARG A 3 -57.82 52.16 11.70
C ARG A 3 -59.23 51.52 11.62
N TRP A 4 -59.52 50.34 12.18
CA TRP A 4 -58.77 49.40 13.06
C TRP A 4 -59.30 47.95 12.79
N GLN A 5 -59.19 46.85 13.57
CA GLN A 5 -58.80 46.54 14.97
C GLN A 5 -58.44 45.01 15.10
N GLU A 6 -58.29 44.51 16.34
CA GLU A 6 -58.29 43.06 16.76
C GLU A 6 -57.03 42.21 16.44
N LYS A 7 -56.60 41.26 17.30
CA LYS A 7 -56.90 41.00 18.74
C LYS A 7 -55.69 40.27 19.38
N GLY A 8 -55.57 40.34 20.71
CA GLY A 8 -54.63 39.53 21.49
C GLY A 8 -55.22 39.18 22.87
N PHE A 9 -54.63 38.22 23.57
CA PHE A 9 -55.06 37.83 24.93
C PHE A 9 -53.86 37.46 25.81
N SER A 10 -53.99 37.67 27.13
CA SER A 10 -52.88 37.59 28.10
C SER A 10 -53.17 36.70 29.31
N SER A 11 -52.13 36.46 30.09
CA SER A 11 -52.06 35.62 31.29
C SER A 11 -52.98 36.02 32.46
N LYS A 12 -53.24 35.04 33.34
CA LYS A 12 -53.43 35.18 34.81
C LYS A 12 -53.00 33.86 35.50
N GLY A 13 -52.78 33.86 36.82
CA GLY A 13 -52.39 32.64 37.53
C GLY A 13 -52.44 32.69 39.06
N SER A 14 -52.12 31.54 39.66
CA SER A 14 -51.75 31.24 41.07
C SER A 14 -52.72 31.51 42.24
N GLY A 15 -52.99 30.44 43.02
CA GLY A 15 -53.43 30.45 44.43
C GLY A 15 -54.77 29.73 44.70
N THR A 16 -54.98 28.97 45.79
CA THR A 16 -54.08 28.47 46.86
C THR A 16 -54.78 27.40 47.73
N LYS A 17 -54.08 26.31 48.13
CA LYS A 17 -54.30 25.48 49.37
C LYS A 17 -55.67 24.74 49.51
N GLN A 18 -55.96 23.79 50.42
CA GLN A 18 -55.31 22.77 51.31
C GLN A 18 -56.47 21.84 51.83
N VAL A 19 -56.37 20.65 52.48
CA VAL A 19 -55.30 19.75 53.01
C VAL A 19 -55.77 18.28 52.83
N ALA A 20 -54.86 17.29 52.82
CA ALA A 20 -55.10 15.90 53.29
C ALA A 20 -53.75 15.24 53.66
N GLU A 21 -53.67 14.41 54.70
CA GLU A 21 -52.40 13.97 55.31
C GLU A 21 -52.26 12.45 55.54
N PHE A 22 -51.04 11.94 55.23
CA PHE A 22 -50.29 10.81 55.84
C PHE A 22 -50.93 9.41 56.03
N PRO A 23 -50.11 8.33 55.95
CA PRO A 23 -49.28 7.91 57.08
C PRO A 23 -47.77 7.81 56.78
N HIS A 24 -46.93 7.88 57.83
CA HIS A 24 -45.50 7.58 57.77
C HIS A 24 -45.22 6.09 58.05
N SER A 25 -44.26 5.48 57.34
CA SER A 25 -43.01 4.94 57.94
C SER A 25 -42.25 3.92 57.05
N MET A 26 -41.13 4.33 56.48
CA MET A 26 -39.83 3.66 56.64
C MET A 26 -38.73 4.56 56.09
N SER A 27 -37.51 4.43 56.59
CA SER A 27 -36.42 5.39 56.41
C SER A 27 -35.24 4.85 55.60
N ALA A 28 -34.38 5.78 55.16
CA ALA A 28 -33.01 5.54 54.74
C ALA A 28 -32.75 4.72 53.46
N LEU A 29 -33.09 5.31 52.31
CA LEU A 29 -32.16 5.35 51.17
C LEU A 29 -32.04 6.80 50.70
N ASN A 30 -30.83 7.35 50.76
CA ASN A 30 -30.58 8.76 50.45
C ASN A 30 -30.64 8.96 48.93
N PRO A 31 -31.40 9.94 48.39
CA PRO A 31 -31.42 10.18 46.94
C PRO A 31 -30.03 10.48 46.39
N ARG A 32 -29.10 11.03 47.20
CA ARG A 32 -27.69 11.16 46.79
C ARG A 32 -26.97 9.82 46.68
N THR A 33 -27.24 8.83 47.54
CA THR A 33 -26.65 7.48 47.38
C THR A 33 -27.29 6.70 46.24
N ALA A 34 -28.57 6.95 45.92
CA ALA A 34 -29.18 6.42 44.70
C ALA A 34 -28.54 7.05 43.44
N TYR A 35 -28.33 8.37 43.42
CA TYR A 35 -27.59 9.05 42.36
C TYR A 35 -26.14 8.55 42.27
N TYR A 36 -25.40 8.42 43.37
CA TYR A 36 -24.04 7.86 43.34
C TYR A 36 -24.01 6.39 42.92
N ALA A 37 -25.00 5.56 43.30
CA ALA A 37 -25.07 4.18 42.84
C ALA A 37 -25.37 4.08 41.34
N ILE A 38 -26.28 4.90 40.81
CA ILE A 38 -26.56 5.00 39.37
C ILE A 38 -25.33 5.56 38.63
N PHE A 39 -24.66 6.58 39.19
CA PHE A 39 -23.45 7.15 38.60
C PHE A 39 -22.27 6.17 38.65
N LEU A 40 -22.14 5.31 39.66
CA LEU A 40 -21.12 4.25 39.76
C LEU A 40 -21.45 3.01 38.89
N LEU A 41 -22.73 2.71 38.66
CA LEU A 41 -23.15 1.69 37.69
C LEU A 41 -22.95 2.16 36.25
N ILE A 42 -23.05 3.47 35.99
CA ILE A 42 -22.74 4.09 34.68
C ILE A 42 -21.24 4.39 34.54
N SER A 43 -20.52 4.65 35.64
CA SER A 43 -19.05 4.81 35.67
C SER A 43 -18.32 3.51 36.02
N SER A 44 -18.97 2.37 35.88
CA SER A 44 -18.27 1.11 35.69
C SER A 44 -17.57 1.21 34.33
N PRO A 45 -16.25 0.93 34.22
CA PRO A 45 -15.57 0.99 32.94
C PRO A 45 -16.10 -0.14 32.05
N VAL A 46 -17.08 0.18 31.22
CA VAL A 46 -17.43 -0.61 30.05
C VAL A 46 -16.23 -0.51 29.13
N LEU A 47 -15.29 -1.44 29.30
CA LEU A 47 -14.19 -1.69 28.39
C LEU A 47 -14.78 -1.74 26.98
N ALA A 48 -14.40 -0.78 26.13
CA ALA A 48 -14.86 -0.74 24.77
C ALA A 48 -14.59 -2.10 24.10
N GLY A 49 -15.59 -2.65 23.41
CA GLY A 49 -15.43 -3.89 22.69
C GLY A 49 -14.27 -3.75 21.70
N PRO A 50 -13.40 -4.76 21.55
CA PRO A 50 -12.25 -4.64 20.68
C PRO A 50 -12.73 -4.37 19.25
N VAL A 51 -12.17 -3.34 18.63
CA VAL A 51 -12.46 -2.96 17.25
C VAL A 51 -11.93 -4.08 16.36
N LEU A 52 -12.85 -4.87 15.82
CA LEU A 52 -12.53 -5.88 14.83
C LEU A 52 -11.84 -5.19 13.64
N VAL A 53 -10.81 -5.81 13.07
CA VAL A 53 -10.29 -5.38 11.76
C VAL A 53 -11.38 -5.51 10.69
N PRO A 54 -11.25 -4.83 9.53
CA PRO A 54 -12.20 -4.99 8.43
C PRO A 54 -12.39 -6.47 8.06
N GLY A 55 -13.63 -6.86 7.80
CA GLY A 55 -13.97 -8.19 7.31
C GLY A 55 -13.47 -8.45 5.89
N ALA A 56 -13.54 -9.70 5.43
CA ALA A 56 -13.24 -10.05 4.05
C ALA A 56 -14.23 -9.34 3.09
N GLY A 57 -13.74 -8.32 2.36
CA GLY A 57 -14.56 -7.46 1.51
C GLY A 57 -14.98 -6.11 2.13
N GLU A 58 -14.55 -5.78 3.36
CA GLU A 58 -14.65 -4.42 3.92
C GLU A 58 -13.38 -3.61 3.58
N ASP A 59 -13.52 -2.52 2.80
CA ASP A 59 -12.40 -1.63 2.42
C ASP A 59 -11.64 -1.05 3.63
N SER A 60 -12.37 -0.67 4.68
CA SER A 60 -11.81 -0.04 5.89
C SER A 60 -12.80 0.02 7.04
N ARG A 61 -12.29 0.29 8.25
CA ARG A 61 -13.08 0.50 9.46
C ARG A 61 -12.54 1.68 10.26
N ILE A 62 -13.42 2.59 10.65
CA ILE A 62 -13.10 3.73 11.52
C ILE A 62 -13.17 3.27 12.98
N VAL A 63 -12.16 3.63 13.78
CA VAL A 63 -12.20 3.51 15.24
C VAL A 63 -13.06 4.65 15.77
N GLN A 64 -14.18 4.36 16.43
CA GLN A 64 -15.08 5.39 16.93
C GLN A 64 -14.52 6.02 18.21
N ASP A 65 -15.04 7.19 18.60
CA ASP A 65 -14.67 7.81 19.88
C ASP A 65 -15.25 7.07 21.10
N SER A 66 -16.29 6.23 20.91
CA SER A 66 -16.70 5.21 21.88
C SER A 66 -15.61 4.17 22.16
N ASP A 67 -14.71 3.96 21.20
CA ASP A 67 -13.74 2.85 21.20
C ASP A 67 -12.36 3.29 21.71
N MET A 68 -12.23 4.58 22.04
CA MET A 68 -11.00 5.22 22.53
C MET A 68 -11.13 5.61 24.00
N ASP A 69 -10.19 5.14 24.82
CA ASP A 69 -9.85 5.82 26.07
C ASP A 69 -8.73 6.84 25.81
N TYR A 70 -8.60 7.85 26.67
CA TYR A 70 -7.52 8.83 26.62
C TYR A 70 -6.91 9.13 28.00
N TRP A 71 -5.65 9.53 27.99
CA TRP A 71 -4.96 10.10 29.14
C TRP A 71 -4.14 11.32 28.67
N LEU A 72 -4.08 12.36 29.49
CA LEU A 72 -3.32 13.57 29.19
C LEU A 72 -2.06 13.59 30.07
N ASP A 73 -0.91 13.86 29.47
CA ASP A 73 0.39 13.93 30.14
C ASP A 73 0.90 15.39 30.18
N PRO A 74 0.73 16.11 31.30
CA PRO A 74 1.29 17.45 31.48
C PRO A 74 2.82 17.50 31.48
N SER A 75 3.49 16.35 31.73
CA SER A 75 4.96 16.28 31.74
C SER A 75 5.57 16.07 30.35
N LYS A 76 4.79 15.52 29.41
CA LYS A 76 5.21 14.98 28.09
C LYS A 76 6.24 13.84 28.13
N GLN A 77 6.66 13.39 29.31
CA GLN A 77 7.80 12.49 29.54
C GLN A 77 7.42 11.07 29.99
N VAL A 78 6.13 10.75 30.14
CA VAL A 78 5.73 9.37 30.49
C VAL A 78 6.03 8.42 29.33
N SER A 79 6.77 7.35 29.62
CA SER A 79 7.10 6.29 28.65
C SER A 79 5.98 5.26 28.51
N TYR A 80 6.08 4.40 27.49
CA TYR A 80 5.10 3.34 27.21
C TYR A 80 4.88 2.40 28.40
N GLU A 81 5.96 1.95 29.05
CA GLU A 81 5.92 1.05 30.21
C GLU A 81 5.19 1.70 31.39
N ASN A 82 5.37 3.02 31.55
CA ASN A 82 4.78 3.81 32.62
C ASN A 82 3.34 4.27 32.33
N VAL A 83 2.89 4.24 31.06
CA VAL A 83 1.52 4.60 30.69
C VAL A 83 0.56 3.41 30.80
N GLN A 84 1.04 2.17 30.62
CA GLN A 84 0.22 0.96 30.73
C GLN A 84 -0.52 0.85 32.08
N GLY A 85 0.12 1.29 33.17
CA GLY A 85 -0.46 1.31 34.52
C GLY A 85 -1.31 2.54 34.85
N ARG A 86 -1.61 3.44 33.90
CA ARG A 86 -2.42 4.65 34.14
C ARG A 86 -3.92 4.38 33.97
N SER A 87 -4.72 5.12 34.72
CA SER A 87 -6.16 5.20 34.50
C SER A 87 -6.45 6.15 33.34
N PHE A 88 -6.92 5.61 32.21
CA PHE A 88 -7.42 6.39 31.09
C PHE A 88 -8.91 6.69 31.30
N SER A 89 -9.40 7.79 30.74
CA SER A 89 -10.83 8.17 30.71
C SER A 89 -11.46 7.78 29.37
N PRO A 90 -12.68 7.21 29.33
CA PRO A 90 -13.36 6.92 28.07
C PRO A 90 -13.71 8.22 27.33
N ARG A 91 -13.61 8.23 25.99
CA ARG A 91 -13.85 9.43 25.17
C ARG A 91 -15.31 9.62 24.77
N ASN A 92 -15.98 8.53 24.39
CA ASN A 92 -17.44 8.34 24.23
C ASN A 92 -18.32 9.60 24.09
N GLY A 93 -18.62 10.00 22.84
CA GLY A 93 -19.53 11.10 22.51
C GLY A 93 -18.89 12.49 22.48
N GLN A 94 -17.58 12.59 22.71
CA GLN A 94 -16.81 13.85 22.66
C GLN A 94 -16.10 14.08 21.31
N GLY A 95 -16.23 13.16 20.36
CA GLY A 95 -15.51 13.14 19.08
C GLY A 95 -14.00 12.94 19.24
N THR A 96 -13.28 12.73 18.15
CA THR A 96 -11.83 12.41 18.19
C THR A 96 -10.91 13.63 18.39
N GLY A 97 -11.46 14.83 18.61
CA GLY A 97 -10.72 16.10 18.69
C GLY A 97 -10.41 16.57 20.11
N PHE A 98 -9.13 16.62 20.48
CA PHE A 98 -8.65 17.14 21.77
C PHE A 98 -8.43 18.66 21.76
N GLY A 99 -8.41 19.28 20.58
CA GLY A 99 -8.26 20.73 20.43
C GLY A 99 -6.81 21.19 20.63
N LEU A 100 -6.63 22.45 20.99
CA LEU A 100 -5.32 23.01 21.30
C LEU A 100 -4.97 22.70 22.76
N THR A 101 -3.95 21.89 22.98
CA THR A 101 -3.43 21.54 24.32
C THR A 101 -1.91 21.68 24.36
N ARG A 102 -1.36 21.85 25.56
CA ARG A 102 0.09 21.82 25.82
C ARG A 102 0.58 20.46 26.32
N GLU A 103 -0.33 19.55 26.62
CA GLU A 103 -0.08 18.24 27.23
C GLU A 103 0.11 17.20 26.12
N ALA A 104 0.92 16.16 26.34
CA ALA A 104 0.97 15.06 25.38
C ALA A 104 -0.31 14.22 25.51
N VAL A 105 -1.00 13.97 24.41
CA VAL A 105 -2.25 13.19 24.41
C VAL A 105 -1.91 11.74 24.15
N TRP A 106 -2.16 10.89 25.14
CA TRP A 106 -2.20 9.45 24.95
C TRP A 106 -3.64 9.01 24.63
N ILE A 107 -3.83 8.25 23.57
CA ILE A 107 -5.05 7.44 23.38
C ILE A 107 -4.73 5.95 23.52
N ARG A 108 -5.75 5.17 23.90
CA ARG A 108 -5.73 3.72 23.98
C ARG A 108 -6.99 3.16 23.33
N PHE A 109 -6.84 2.19 22.45
CA PHE A 109 -7.95 1.41 21.89
C PHE A 109 -7.50 -0.03 21.68
N THR A 110 -8.43 -0.97 21.54
CA THR A 110 -8.12 -2.39 21.32
C THR A 110 -8.51 -2.82 19.93
N LEU A 111 -7.61 -3.46 19.21
CA LEU A 111 -7.84 -4.11 17.93
C LEU A 111 -8.04 -5.62 18.13
N ARG A 112 -8.84 -6.25 17.26
CA ARG A 112 -8.94 -7.71 17.17
C ARG A 112 -8.90 -8.20 15.73
N ALA A 113 -8.02 -9.17 15.46
CA ALA A 113 -7.89 -9.82 14.17
C ALA A 113 -9.08 -10.72 13.84
N GLY A 114 -9.29 -10.97 12.54
CA GLY A 114 -10.12 -12.06 12.04
C GLY A 114 -9.40 -13.41 12.11
N ASP A 115 -9.98 -14.43 11.49
CA ASP A 115 -9.54 -15.83 11.60
C ASP A 115 -8.27 -16.19 10.78
N ALA A 116 -7.54 -15.19 10.28
CA ALA A 116 -6.33 -15.37 9.48
C ALA A 116 -5.27 -14.28 9.74
N ASP A 117 -4.00 -14.69 9.69
CA ASP A 117 -2.84 -13.80 9.72
C ASP A 117 -2.93 -12.74 8.63
N SER A 118 -2.92 -11.46 9.03
CA SER A 118 -3.32 -10.37 8.15
C SER A 118 -2.47 -9.11 8.34
N ARG A 119 -2.34 -8.35 7.23
CA ARG A 119 -1.55 -7.11 7.14
C ARG A 119 -2.49 -5.95 6.88
N TRP A 120 -2.53 -4.99 7.79
CA TRP A 120 -3.45 -3.84 7.75
C TRP A 120 -2.67 -2.53 7.78
N LEU A 121 -3.25 -1.48 7.21
CA LEU A 121 -2.72 -0.13 7.30
C LEU A 121 -3.49 0.66 8.36
N LEU A 122 -2.85 0.90 9.50
CA LEU A 122 -3.39 1.74 10.58
C LEU A 122 -3.09 3.21 10.26
N GLN A 123 -4.08 3.92 9.74
CA GLN A 123 -3.98 5.34 9.42
C GLN A 123 -4.36 6.19 10.63
N PHE A 124 -3.47 7.11 11.01
CA PHE A 124 -3.79 8.27 11.85
C PHE A 124 -4.02 9.45 10.91
N GLY A 125 -5.28 9.71 10.57
CA GLY A 125 -5.72 10.56 9.45
C GLY A 125 -5.56 12.07 9.65
N HIS A 126 -4.70 12.51 10.57
CA HIS A 126 -4.42 13.92 10.85
C HIS A 126 -2.92 14.22 10.61
N PRO A 127 -2.58 15.23 9.78
CA PRO A 127 -1.19 15.46 9.37
C PRO A 127 -0.34 16.29 10.35
N LEU A 128 -0.92 16.88 11.41
CA LEU A 128 -0.25 17.93 12.22
C LEU A 128 0.30 17.45 13.57
N TYR A 129 0.56 16.15 13.77
CA TYR A 129 1.31 15.71 14.95
C TYR A 129 2.81 16.07 14.79
N ASP A 130 3.35 16.79 15.77
CA ASP A 130 4.79 17.09 15.84
C ASP A 130 5.55 15.79 16.14
N GLU A 131 5.17 15.11 17.22
CA GLU A 131 5.53 13.72 17.49
C GLU A 131 4.27 12.84 17.45
N LEU A 132 4.40 11.64 16.87
CA LEU A 132 3.46 10.54 16.99
C LEU A 132 4.25 9.26 17.32
N ASP A 133 4.08 8.74 18.53
CA ASP A 133 4.65 7.46 18.97
C ASP A 133 3.51 6.46 19.19
N VAL A 134 3.57 5.31 18.52
CA VAL A 134 2.53 4.28 18.54
C VAL A 134 3.14 2.95 18.95
N TYR A 135 2.53 2.30 19.95
CA TYR A 135 2.99 1.06 20.56
C TYR A 135 1.84 0.05 20.57
N LEU A 136 2.12 -1.18 20.14
CA LEU A 136 1.18 -2.30 20.15
C LEU A 136 1.58 -3.30 21.25
N SER A 137 0.60 -3.90 21.93
CA SER A 137 0.87 -4.92 22.96
C SER A 137 1.54 -6.19 22.42
N ASN A 138 1.60 -6.39 21.11
CA ASN A 138 2.32 -7.48 20.45
C ASN A 138 3.79 -7.15 20.11
N GLY A 139 4.29 -6.00 20.56
CA GLY A 139 5.70 -5.60 20.43
C GLY A 139 6.03 -4.77 19.19
N GLN A 140 5.09 -4.53 18.27
CA GLN A 140 5.31 -3.53 17.22
C GLN A 140 5.33 -2.11 17.82
N SER A 141 6.26 -1.27 17.39
CA SER A 141 6.31 0.15 17.73
C SER A 141 6.73 1.01 16.53
N PHE A 142 6.28 2.26 16.52
CA PHE A 142 6.52 3.23 15.46
C PHE A 142 6.69 4.64 16.05
N SER A 143 7.79 5.32 15.71
CA SER A 143 8.06 6.70 16.12
C SER A 143 8.18 7.60 14.90
N THR A 144 7.16 8.41 14.64
CA THR A 144 7.04 9.28 13.46
C THR A 144 6.56 10.69 13.85
N GLY A 145 6.25 11.56 12.88
CA GLY A 145 5.77 12.92 13.12
C GLY A 145 6.07 13.90 11.97
N ARG A 146 5.85 15.19 12.19
CA ARG A 146 6.43 16.27 11.37
C ARG A 146 7.64 16.94 12.03
N GLY A 147 7.82 16.77 13.34
CA GLY A 147 9.04 17.08 14.10
C GLY A 147 10.15 16.03 13.97
N ARG A 148 9.98 15.07 13.06
CA ARG A 148 10.94 13.99 12.73
C ARG A 148 11.09 13.93 11.20
N SER A 149 12.24 13.45 10.70
CA SER A 149 12.48 13.39 9.24
C SER A 149 11.42 12.54 8.53
N LEU A 150 11.16 12.82 7.26
CA LEU A 150 10.17 12.10 6.45
C LEU A 150 10.43 10.59 6.43
N ASP A 151 11.70 10.18 6.49
CA ASP A 151 12.18 8.78 6.54
C ASP A 151 11.67 8.00 7.78
N SER A 152 11.16 8.70 8.80
CA SER A 152 10.49 8.10 9.96
C SER A 152 9.07 7.60 9.67
N ARG A 153 8.56 7.78 8.43
CA ARG A 153 7.23 7.30 8.01
C ARG A 153 7.39 5.95 7.30
N PRO A 154 6.82 4.85 7.82
CA PRO A 154 6.85 3.54 7.15
C PRO A 154 6.13 3.50 5.79
N VAL A 155 5.24 4.47 5.54
CA VAL A 155 4.53 4.67 4.27
C VAL A 155 4.49 6.17 3.98
N GLU A 156 4.97 6.58 2.80
CA GLU A 156 4.95 7.98 2.38
C GLU A 156 3.52 8.47 2.08
N HIS A 157 2.95 9.17 3.05
CA HIS A 157 1.64 9.78 2.95
C HIS A 157 1.62 11.13 3.68
N SER A 158 0.64 11.99 3.35
CA SER A 158 0.53 13.32 3.97
C SER A 158 0.10 13.22 5.43
N THR A 159 -0.82 12.29 5.73
CA THR A 159 -1.12 11.77 7.07
C THR A 159 -0.17 10.62 7.44
N PHE A 160 -0.25 10.13 8.67
CA PHE A 160 0.57 9.02 9.14
C PHE A 160 -0.14 7.68 8.90
N VAL A 161 0.60 6.67 8.42
CA VAL A 161 0.08 5.35 8.04
C VAL A 161 1.10 4.30 8.45
N LEU A 162 0.66 3.32 9.26
CA LEU A 162 1.54 2.35 9.91
C LEU A 162 1.16 0.91 9.49
N PRO A 163 2.08 0.10 8.95
CA PRO A 163 1.80 -1.27 8.55
C PRO A 163 1.82 -2.22 9.75
N VAL A 164 0.63 -2.56 10.26
CA VAL A 164 0.46 -3.48 11.39
C VAL A 164 0.28 -4.92 10.89
N ARG A 165 0.78 -5.87 11.66
CA ARG A 165 0.66 -7.32 11.43
C ARG A 165 -0.06 -7.91 12.63
N LEU A 166 -1.10 -8.68 12.37
CA LEU A 166 -1.90 -9.33 13.40
C LEU A 166 -2.04 -10.82 13.07
N GLN A 167 -1.88 -11.67 14.08
CA GLN A 167 -2.05 -13.12 13.97
C GLN A 167 -3.54 -13.48 14.01
N ALA A 168 -3.91 -14.65 13.49
CA ALA A 168 -5.29 -15.15 13.51
C ALA A 168 -5.91 -15.12 14.93
N GLY A 169 -7.02 -14.40 15.09
CA GLY A 169 -7.73 -14.23 16.36
C GLY A 169 -7.04 -13.36 17.42
N GLU A 170 -5.86 -12.80 17.14
CA GLU A 170 -5.09 -11.96 18.07
C GLU A 170 -5.89 -10.73 18.52
N THR A 171 -5.74 -10.34 19.79
CA THR A 171 -6.31 -9.09 20.34
C THR A 171 -5.18 -8.22 20.86
N VAL A 172 -5.02 -7.03 20.30
CA VAL A 172 -3.86 -6.15 20.51
C VAL A 172 -4.32 -4.79 21.01
N VAL A 173 -3.77 -4.34 22.14
CA VAL A 173 -4.01 -2.99 22.64
C VAL A 173 -3.02 -2.04 21.96
N VAL A 174 -3.55 -0.98 21.34
CA VAL A 174 -2.78 0.10 20.73
C VAL A 174 -2.75 1.28 21.69
N TYR A 175 -1.56 1.78 21.96
CA TYR A 175 -1.31 3.03 22.67
C TYR A 175 -0.68 4.02 21.70
N ALA A 176 -1.22 5.23 21.58
CA ALA A 176 -0.65 6.28 20.73
C ALA A 176 -0.48 7.59 21.51
N ARG A 177 0.77 8.05 21.64
CA ARG A 177 1.17 9.36 22.18
C ARG A 177 1.30 10.34 21.02
N ALA A 178 0.62 11.47 21.10
CA ALA A 178 0.83 12.58 20.17
C ALA A 178 1.12 13.90 20.89
N THR A 179 1.97 14.72 20.28
CA THR A 179 2.17 16.12 20.64
C THR A 179 1.94 17.01 19.41
N SER A 180 1.48 18.25 19.63
CA SER A 180 1.41 19.28 18.60
C SER A 180 1.28 20.66 19.25
N GLY A 181 1.76 21.71 18.58
CA GLY A 181 1.34 23.09 18.82
C GLY A 181 0.12 23.53 18.01
N ASP A 182 -0.34 22.70 17.06
CA ASP A 182 -1.65 22.79 16.40
C ASP A 182 -2.71 21.93 17.13
N SER A 183 -3.95 21.91 16.63
CA SER A 183 -5.05 21.20 17.29
C SER A 183 -4.97 19.68 17.14
N ILE A 184 -4.77 18.94 18.23
CA ILE A 184 -4.67 17.47 18.21
C ILE A 184 -6.05 16.84 17.97
N LYS A 185 -6.11 15.88 17.03
CA LYS A 185 -7.26 15.00 16.80
C LYS A 185 -6.81 13.62 16.33
N PHE A 186 -7.55 12.57 16.66
CA PHE A 186 -7.25 11.18 16.32
C PHE A 186 -8.32 10.52 15.43
N PRO A 187 -8.48 10.94 14.17
CA PRO A 187 -9.27 10.19 13.19
C PRO A 187 -8.49 8.92 12.79
N VAL A 188 -8.65 7.85 13.58
CA VAL A 188 -7.96 6.57 13.35
C VAL A 188 -8.83 5.65 12.48
N GLN A 189 -8.23 5.10 11.43
CA GLN A 189 -8.92 4.23 10.47
C GLN A 189 -8.00 3.06 10.07
N ILE A 190 -8.55 1.85 10.12
CA ILE A 190 -7.88 0.60 9.72
C ILE A 190 -8.28 0.34 8.27
N TRP A 191 -7.31 0.14 7.38
CA TRP A 191 -7.56 -0.09 5.96
C TRP A 191 -7.01 -1.43 5.47
N GLU A 192 -7.75 -2.07 4.58
CA GLU A 192 -7.19 -3.04 3.63
C GLU A 192 -6.18 -2.30 2.70
N PRO A 193 -4.99 -2.87 2.45
CA PRO A 193 -3.97 -2.22 1.61
C PRO A 193 -4.41 -1.72 0.23
N GLU A 194 -5.10 -2.52 -0.60
CA GLU A 194 -5.54 -2.06 -1.94
C GLU A 194 -6.57 -0.95 -1.83
N ALA A 195 -7.56 -1.07 -0.95
CA ALA A 195 -8.58 -0.07 -0.67
C ALA A 195 -7.96 1.27 -0.22
N PHE A 196 -6.95 1.22 0.65
CA PHE A 196 -6.17 2.41 1.03
C PHE A 196 -5.56 3.11 -0.19
N TYR A 197 -4.88 2.37 -1.06
CA TYR A 197 -4.25 2.95 -2.26
C TYR A 197 -5.30 3.45 -3.27
N ARG A 198 -6.43 2.75 -3.43
CA ARG A 198 -7.57 3.14 -4.29
C ARG A 198 -8.19 4.47 -3.85
N ASN A 199 -8.49 4.60 -2.55
CA ASN A 199 -8.98 5.84 -1.94
C ASN A 199 -7.94 6.97 -2.00
N THR A 200 -6.65 6.65 -1.75
CA THR A 200 -5.55 7.61 -1.84
C THR A 200 -5.38 8.15 -3.27
N ALA A 201 -5.54 7.31 -4.30
CA ALA A 201 -5.46 7.72 -5.70
C ALA A 201 -6.58 8.72 -6.08
N GLN A 202 -7.84 8.43 -5.71
CA GLN A 202 -8.96 9.36 -5.94
C GLN A 202 -8.76 10.68 -5.21
N LEU A 203 -8.34 10.65 -3.94
CA LEU A 203 -8.08 11.86 -3.16
C LEU A 203 -6.92 12.67 -3.76
N ARG A 204 -5.84 12.04 -4.24
CA ARG A 204 -4.73 12.69 -4.94
C ARG A 204 -5.19 13.39 -6.23
N LEU A 205 -6.09 12.79 -7.01
CA LEU A 205 -6.63 13.41 -8.24
C LEU A 205 -7.44 14.68 -7.93
N VAL A 206 -8.41 14.60 -7.02
CA VAL A 206 -9.25 15.75 -6.61
C VAL A 206 -8.40 16.87 -6.01
N THR A 207 -7.41 16.50 -5.18
CA THR A 207 -6.48 17.44 -4.57
C THR A 207 -5.57 18.09 -5.61
N GLY A 208 -5.05 17.33 -6.57
CA GLY A 208 -4.22 17.83 -7.67
C GLY A 208 -4.94 18.87 -8.55
N LEU A 209 -6.21 18.61 -8.90
CA LEU A 209 -7.05 19.57 -9.63
C LEU A 209 -7.24 20.88 -8.86
N TYR A 210 -7.42 20.81 -7.53
CA TYR A 210 -7.55 21.98 -6.66
C TYR A 210 -6.26 22.83 -6.63
N TYR A 211 -5.09 22.22 -6.39
CA TYR A 211 -3.81 22.96 -6.38
C TYR A 211 -3.47 23.51 -7.77
N GLY A 212 -3.66 22.71 -8.84
CA GLY A 212 -3.42 23.14 -10.22
C GLY A 212 -4.31 24.31 -10.64
N GLY A 213 -5.61 24.28 -10.31
CA GLY A 213 -6.54 25.36 -10.62
C GLY A 213 -6.16 26.71 -9.98
N ILE A 214 -5.71 26.70 -8.73
CA ILE A 214 -5.23 27.93 -8.07
C ILE A 214 -3.89 28.39 -8.67
N LEU A 215 -2.98 27.48 -9.02
CA LEU A 215 -1.71 27.83 -9.68
C LEU A 215 -1.92 28.48 -11.05
N ILE A 216 -2.87 28.00 -11.86
CA ILE A 216 -3.23 28.62 -13.16
C ILE A 216 -3.71 30.06 -12.93
N ILE A 217 -4.59 30.30 -11.95
CA ILE A 217 -5.10 31.64 -11.64
C ILE A 217 -4.00 32.53 -11.05
N PHE A 218 -3.07 31.99 -10.27
CA PHE A 218 -1.87 32.69 -9.80
C PHE A 218 -0.99 33.15 -10.97
N PHE A 219 -0.61 32.26 -11.89
CA PHE A 219 0.23 32.64 -13.04
C PHE A 219 -0.49 33.62 -13.98
N TYR A 220 -1.79 33.45 -14.21
CA TYR A 220 -2.61 34.41 -14.96
C TYR A 220 -2.58 35.81 -14.33
N ASN A 221 -2.79 35.92 -13.02
CA ASN A 221 -2.76 37.22 -12.34
C ASN A 221 -1.32 37.79 -12.26
N LEU A 222 -0.28 36.96 -12.20
CA LEU A 222 1.11 37.41 -12.27
C LEU A 222 1.47 37.96 -13.66
N LEU A 223 0.97 37.36 -14.74
CA LEU A 223 1.10 37.88 -16.11
C LEU A 223 0.34 39.20 -16.29
N LEU A 224 -0.87 39.31 -15.73
CA LEU A 224 -1.60 40.59 -15.68
C LEU A 224 -0.83 41.67 -14.90
N TYR A 225 -0.14 41.33 -13.81
CA TYR A 225 0.74 42.28 -13.12
C TYR A 225 1.91 42.72 -14.02
N ILE A 226 2.56 41.81 -14.74
CA ILE A 226 3.69 42.15 -15.64
C ILE A 226 3.25 43.09 -16.77
N SER A 227 2.07 42.84 -17.34
CA SER A 227 1.47 43.62 -18.43
C SER A 227 0.93 44.98 -17.95
N LEU A 228 0.04 44.98 -16.95
CA LEU A 228 -0.72 46.17 -16.53
C LEU A 228 -0.04 47.00 -15.44
N ARG A 229 0.94 46.42 -14.73
CA ARG A 229 1.70 47.02 -13.61
C ARG A 229 0.88 47.53 -12.41
N ASP A 230 -0.43 47.32 -12.38
CA ASP A 230 -1.27 47.58 -11.20
C ASP A 230 -0.92 46.59 -10.07
N ARG A 231 -0.51 47.14 -8.92
CA ARG A 231 -0.04 46.41 -7.73
C ARG A 231 -1.07 45.42 -7.19
N VAL A 232 -2.35 45.67 -7.43
CA VAL A 232 -3.46 44.81 -6.99
C VAL A 232 -3.27 43.37 -7.50
N TYR A 233 -2.74 43.18 -8.70
CA TYR A 233 -2.45 41.87 -9.25
C TYR A 233 -1.25 41.19 -8.56
N LEU A 234 -0.27 41.96 -8.11
CA LEU A 234 0.87 41.46 -7.31
C LEU A 234 0.42 41.08 -5.89
N SER A 235 -0.34 41.92 -5.19
CA SER A 235 -0.85 41.63 -3.85
C SER A 235 -1.85 40.46 -3.86
N TYR A 236 -2.67 40.36 -4.90
CA TYR A 236 -3.52 39.18 -5.12
C TYR A 236 -2.71 37.91 -5.40
N SER A 237 -1.71 37.97 -6.28
CA SER A 237 -0.83 36.81 -6.55
C SER A 237 -0.06 36.37 -5.30
N ALA A 238 0.43 37.31 -4.49
CA ALA A 238 1.09 37.03 -3.22
C ALA A 238 0.12 36.41 -2.19
N TYR A 239 -1.15 36.82 -2.17
CA TYR A 239 -2.21 36.17 -1.40
C TYR A 239 -2.47 34.74 -1.90
N LEU A 240 -2.61 34.52 -3.21
CA LEU A 240 -2.87 33.21 -3.80
C LEU A 240 -1.77 32.19 -3.45
N ILE A 241 -0.49 32.53 -3.62
CA ILE A 241 0.60 31.58 -3.33
C ILE A 241 0.75 31.30 -1.83
N SER A 242 0.46 32.29 -0.97
CA SER A 242 0.57 32.11 0.48
C SER A 242 -0.62 31.38 1.11
N ILE A 243 -1.85 31.58 0.62
CA ILE A 243 -3.00 30.74 1.02
C ILE A 243 -2.85 29.31 0.48
N LEU A 244 -2.26 29.14 -0.70
CA LEU A 244 -1.96 27.82 -1.25
C LEU A 244 -0.92 27.08 -0.40
N PHE A 245 0.15 27.77 0.04
CA PHE A 245 1.13 27.23 0.98
C PHE A 245 0.49 26.88 2.33
N PHE A 246 -0.35 27.76 2.91
CA PHE A 246 -1.09 27.46 4.14
C PHE A 246 -1.93 26.18 4.03
N MET A 247 -2.70 26.02 2.95
CA MET A 247 -3.52 24.84 2.71
C MET A 247 -2.66 23.57 2.50
N ALA A 248 -1.49 23.70 1.84
CA ALA A 248 -0.55 22.59 1.67
C ALA A 248 0.08 22.16 3.00
N SER A 249 0.31 23.10 3.92
CA SER A 249 0.72 22.83 5.29
C SER A 249 -0.39 22.16 6.11
N GLU A 250 -1.62 22.69 6.08
CA GLU A 250 -2.76 22.11 6.83
C GLU A 250 -3.08 20.68 6.37
N MET A 251 -2.97 20.41 5.07
CA MET A 251 -3.15 19.06 4.49
C MET A 251 -1.93 18.14 4.65
N GLY A 252 -0.80 18.64 5.19
CA GLY A 252 0.45 17.88 5.34
C GLY A 252 1.21 17.60 4.03
N LEU A 253 0.74 18.12 2.91
CA LEU A 253 1.33 17.92 1.57
C LEU A 253 2.70 18.59 1.45
N ILE A 254 2.90 19.73 2.13
CA ILE A 254 4.17 20.47 2.09
C ILE A 254 5.35 19.61 2.60
N ASN A 255 5.08 18.64 3.48
CA ASN A 255 6.09 17.72 3.99
C ASN A 255 6.61 16.77 2.90
N LEU A 256 5.71 16.30 2.02
CA LEU A 256 6.06 15.50 0.83
C LEU A 256 6.74 16.35 -0.24
N ALA A 257 6.43 17.64 -0.31
CA ALA A 257 7.10 18.62 -1.18
C ALA A 257 8.48 19.08 -0.65
N GLY A 258 9.10 18.32 0.26
CA GLY A 258 10.48 18.52 0.72
C GLY A 258 10.63 19.10 2.13
N LEU A 259 9.62 19.78 2.70
CA LEU A 259 9.75 20.32 4.07
C LEU A 259 9.85 19.21 5.14
N GLY A 260 9.44 17.97 4.84
CA GLY A 260 9.56 16.82 5.74
C GLY A 260 11.01 16.44 6.07
N TYR A 261 11.99 16.89 5.29
CA TYR A 261 13.42 16.76 5.58
C TYR A 261 13.97 17.91 6.45
N ILE A 262 13.15 18.91 6.80
CA ILE A 262 13.51 20.05 7.65
C ILE A 262 12.48 20.19 8.78
N PRO A 263 12.52 19.31 9.81
CA PRO A 263 11.42 19.17 10.77
C PRO A 263 11.01 20.46 11.50
N TYR A 264 11.98 21.31 11.84
CA TYR A 264 11.73 22.62 12.47
C TYR A 264 10.83 23.54 11.62
N LEU A 265 10.92 23.45 10.28
CA LEU A 265 10.03 24.17 9.36
C LEU A 265 8.74 23.41 9.09
N ALA A 266 8.76 22.08 9.07
CA ALA A 266 7.55 21.25 8.93
C ALA A 266 6.55 21.51 10.07
N GLU A 267 7.01 21.54 11.33
CA GLU A 267 6.23 21.94 12.51
C GLU A 267 5.56 23.32 12.31
N ARG A 268 6.33 24.31 11.86
CA ARG A 268 5.93 25.72 11.80
C ARG A 268 5.26 26.12 10.48
N SER A 269 5.14 25.19 9.54
CA SER A 269 4.60 25.41 8.18
C SER A 269 3.16 25.94 8.18
N VAL A 270 2.33 25.50 9.14
CA VAL A 270 0.94 25.95 9.31
C VAL A 270 0.87 27.40 9.82
N PRO A 271 1.42 27.77 11.00
CA PRO A 271 1.37 29.15 11.49
C PRO A 271 2.15 30.15 10.61
N LEU A 272 3.23 29.73 9.95
CA LEU A 272 3.93 30.55 8.95
C LEU A 272 3.05 30.84 7.73
N GLY A 273 2.39 29.82 7.16
CA GLY A 273 1.46 30.00 6.04
C GLY A 273 0.24 30.84 6.42
N MET A 274 -0.28 30.65 7.64
CA MET A 274 -1.37 31.46 8.19
C MET A 274 -0.94 32.94 8.28
N SER A 275 0.25 33.21 8.82
CA SER A 275 0.79 34.56 8.94
C SER A 275 0.96 35.23 7.58
N LEU A 276 1.60 34.54 6.62
CA LEU A 276 1.83 35.05 5.26
C LEU A 276 0.51 35.33 4.52
N SER A 277 -0.42 34.39 4.54
CA SER A 277 -1.71 34.54 3.86
C SER A 277 -2.54 35.69 4.42
N LEU A 278 -2.49 35.94 5.73
CA LEU A 278 -3.17 37.08 6.36
C LEU A 278 -2.50 38.42 6.08
N ILE A 279 -1.17 38.49 6.02
CA ILE A 279 -0.43 39.70 5.62
C ILE A 279 -0.80 40.10 4.18
N PHE A 280 -0.69 39.16 3.23
CA PHE A 280 -1.00 39.44 1.83
C PHE A 280 -2.49 39.64 1.58
N LEU A 281 -3.37 38.96 2.33
CA LEU A 281 -4.81 39.26 2.35
C LEU A 281 -5.08 40.70 2.80
N GLY A 282 -4.45 41.15 3.90
CA GLY A 282 -4.57 42.53 4.40
C GLY A 282 -4.15 43.56 3.34
N SER A 283 -3.01 43.33 2.68
CA SER A 283 -2.54 44.14 1.55
C SER A 283 -3.53 44.13 0.38
N PHE A 284 -3.95 42.95 -0.07
CA PHE A 284 -4.92 42.79 -1.15
C PHE A 284 -6.26 43.46 -0.85
N ILE A 285 -6.79 43.44 0.37
CA ILE A 285 -8.04 44.14 0.72
C ILE A 285 -7.87 45.67 0.61
N LEU A 286 -6.75 46.19 1.12
CA LEU A 286 -6.45 47.62 1.09
C LEU A 286 -6.31 48.13 -0.35
N GLU A 287 -5.62 47.37 -1.21
CA GLU A 287 -5.46 47.68 -2.61
C GLU A 287 -6.73 47.42 -3.41
N PHE A 288 -7.44 46.29 -3.22
CA PHE A 288 -8.62 45.87 -3.98
C PHE A 288 -9.86 46.74 -3.73
N LEU A 289 -10.23 46.95 -2.46
CA LEU A 289 -11.43 47.71 -2.08
C LEU A 289 -11.17 49.22 -1.96
N GLY A 290 -9.91 49.66 -1.84
CA GLY A 290 -9.56 51.08 -1.66
C GLY A 290 -10.34 51.81 -0.55
N PRO A 291 -10.60 51.20 0.64
CA PRO A 291 -11.63 51.68 1.58
C PRO A 291 -11.36 53.06 2.19
N ARG A 292 -10.18 53.65 1.95
CA ARG A 292 -9.87 55.05 2.26
C ARG A 292 -10.86 56.03 1.61
N LYS A 293 -11.40 55.74 0.41
CA LYS A 293 -12.37 56.61 -0.30
C LYS A 293 -13.73 56.73 0.43
N TYR A 294 -14.24 55.64 1.02
CA TYR A 294 -15.64 55.58 1.53
C TYR A 294 -15.81 55.11 2.98
N ALA A 295 -14.77 54.52 3.59
CA ALA A 295 -14.78 54.01 4.97
C ALA A 295 -13.41 54.18 5.65
N PRO A 296 -12.90 55.42 5.81
CA PRO A 296 -11.54 55.68 6.30
C PRO A 296 -11.26 55.12 7.70
N GLY A 297 -12.28 54.95 8.55
CA GLY A 297 -12.15 54.23 9.82
C GLY A 297 -11.78 52.75 9.64
N LEU A 298 -12.47 52.04 8.75
CA LEU A 298 -12.18 50.63 8.46
C LEU A 298 -10.85 50.46 7.73
N HIS A 299 -10.45 51.41 6.88
CA HIS A 299 -9.10 51.45 6.31
C HIS A 299 -8.01 51.49 7.39
N LYS A 300 -8.17 52.32 8.42
CA LYS A 300 -7.27 52.32 9.60
C LYS A 300 -7.33 51.00 10.37
N THR A 301 -8.52 50.42 10.57
CA THR A 301 -8.67 49.11 11.22
C THR A 301 -7.92 48.02 10.46
N ILE A 302 -8.04 47.94 9.13
CA ILE A 302 -7.36 46.93 8.31
C ILE A 302 -5.83 47.13 8.33
N LEU A 303 -5.34 48.37 8.38
CA LEU A 303 -3.91 48.65 8.59
C LEU A 303 -3.41 48.15 9.95
N VAL A 304 -4.20 48.31 11.03
CA VAL A 304 -3.87 47.74 12.36
C VAL A 304 -3.86 46.21 12.30
N TYR A 305 -4.84 45.57 11.66
CA TYR A 305 -4.82 44.12 11.45
C TYR A 305 -3.60 43.67 10.64
N SER A 306 -3.22 44.39 9.59
CA SER A 306 -2.04 44.07 8.76
C SER A 306 -0.74 44.14 9.58
N ALA A 307 -0.62 45.10 10.50
CA ALA A 307 0.50 45.17 11.44
C ALA A 307 0.48 44.03 12.47
N LEU A 308 -0.70 43.63 12.96
CA LEU A 308 -0.85 42.48 13.87
C LEU A 308 -0.53 41.14 13.17
N PHE A 309 -0.93 40.96 11.91
CA PHE A 309 -0.55 39.80 11.10
C PHE A 309 0.96 39.74 10.86
N LEU A 310 1.62 40.89 10.66
CA LEU A 310 3.09 40.96 10.52
C LEU A 310 3.82 40.50 11.80
N LEU A 311 3.23 40.73 12.98
CA LEU A 311 3.76 40.25 14.27
C LEU A 311 3.57 38.74 14.49
N LEU A 312 2.69 38.06 13.73
CA LEU A 312 2.53 36.60 13.81
C LEU A 312 3.72 35.85 13.21
N LEU A 313 4.41 36.42 12.20
CA LEU A 313 5.58 35.80 11.56
C LEU A 313 6.71 35.45 12.57
N PRO A 314 7.28 36.40 13.35
CA PRO A 314 8.30 36.06 14.33
C PRO A 314 7.77 35.18 15.47
N LEU A 315 6.50 35.37 15.88
CA LEU A 315 5.85 34.54 16.91
C LEU A 315 5.72 33.06 16.46
N SER A 316 5.56 32.81 15.15
CA SER A 316 5.50 31.47 14.55
C SER A 316 6.84 30.73 14.54
N LEU A 317 7.97 31.42 14.75
CA LEU A 317 9.32 30.84 14.78
C LEU A 317 9.80 30.45 16.18
N ILE A 318 9.09 30.89 17.22
CA ILE A 318 9.37 30.55 18.62
C ILE A 318 9.09 29.05 18.86
N PRO A 319 9.77 28.36 19.81
CA PRO A 319 9.49 26.96 20.13
C PRO A 319 8.01 26.72 20.47
N ASP A 320 7.43 27.57 21.32
CA ASP A 320 6.04 27.57 21.78
C ASP A 320 5.06 28.21 20.75
N TYR A 321 5.15 27.82 19.47
CA TYR A 321 4.40 28.42 18.36
C TYR A 321 2.86 28.30 18.48
N ILE A 322 2.34 27.50 19.41
CA ILE A 322 0.92 27.46 19.80
C ILE A 322 0.34 28.84 20.14
N PHE A 323 1.16 29.77 20.65
CA PHE A 323 0.75 31.17 20.84
C PHE A 323 0.45 31.89 19.52
N ALA A 324 1.21 31.61 18.45
CA ALA A 324 0.97 32.15 17.11
C ALA A 324 -0.34 31.62 16.52
N VAL A 325 -0.61 30.32 16.69
CA VAL A 325 -1.85 29.65 16.25
C VAL A 325 -3.07 30.27 16.94
N ILE A 326 -3.04 30.41 18.27
CA ILE A 326 -4.14 31.02 19.04
C ILE A 326 -4.35 32.49 18.64
N ALA A 327 -3.28 33.29 18.55
CA ALA A 327 -3.37 34.69 18.15
C ALA A 327 -3.89 34.84 16.71
N GLY A 328 -3.43 34.00 15.78
CA GLY A 328 -3.92 33.93 14.41
C GLY A 328 -5.41 33.60 14.33
N MET A 329 -5.88 32.57 15.05
CA MET A 329 -7.30 32.20 15.10
C MET A 329 -8.18 33.35 15.61
N ILE A 330 -7.79 34.02 16.70
CA ILE A 330 -8.51 35.18 17.24
C ILE A 330 -8.56 36.32 16.22
N LEU A 331 -7.42 36.63 15.59
CA LEU A 331 -7.35 37.70 14.59
C LEU A 331 -8.18 37.38 13.34
N VAL A 332 -8.22 36.13 12.86
CA VAL A 332 -9.10 35.70 11.76
C VAL A 332 -10.57 35.90 12.12
N VAL A 333 -11.02 35.36 13.26
CA VAL A 333 -12.42 35.43 13.69
C VAL A 333 -12.88 36.88 13.87
N THR A 334 -12.01 37.76 14.39
CA THR A 334 -12.35 39.18 14.56
C THR A 334 -12.17 40.02 13.28
N PHE A 335 -11.37 39.59 12.31
CA PHE A 335 -11.18 40.26 11.02
C PHE A 335 -12.31 39.96 10.02
N ILE A 336 -12.95 38.78 10.08
CA ILE A 336 -14.08 38.42 9.20
C ILE A 336 -15.21 39.48 9.24
N PRO A 337 -15.69 39.96 10.41
CA PRO A 337 -16.64 41.07 10.47
C PRO A 337 -16.13 42.36 9.80
N VAL A 338 -14.85 42.72 9.97
CA VAL A 338 -14.24 43.92 9.36
C VAL A 338 -14.26 43.79 7.82
N LEU A 339 -13.90 42.63 7.30
CA LEU A 339 -13.98 42.25 5.89
C LEU A 339 -15.39 42.48 5.31
N PHE A 340 -16.40 41.82 5.88
CA PHE A 340 -17.78 41.88 5.40
C PHE A 340 -18.38 43.29 5.51
N ILE A 341 -18.13 44.02 6.61
CA ILE A 341 -18.63 45.40 6.77
C ILE A 341 -17.95 46.35 5.76
N THR A 342 -16.67 46.13 5.43
CA THR A 342 -15.94 46.95 4.46
C THR A 342 -16.47 46.76 3.03
N ALA A 343 -16.76 45.51 2.64
CA ALA A 343 -17.37 45.19 1.35
C ALA A 343 -18.84 45.65 1.26
N TRP A 344 -19.61 45.51 2.33
CA TRP A 344 -20.99 46.01 2.41
C TRP A 344 -21.06 47.54 2.29
N LYS A 345 -20.17 48.27 2.99
CA LYS A 345 -20.07 49.73 2.85
C LYS A 345 -19.62 50.16 1.45
N GLY A 346 -18.70 49.44 0.81
CA GLY A 346 -18.30 49.72 -0.57
C GLY A 346 -19.46 49.54 -1.55
N THR A 347 -20.21 48.45 -1.40
CA THR A 347 -21.43 48.18 -2.18
C THR A 347 -22.50 49.26 -1.98
N ARG A 348 -22.66 49.76 -0.75
CA ARG A 348 -23.56 50.89 -0.42
C ARG A 348 -23.06 52.24 -0.95
N ALA A 349 -21.76 52.42 -1.12
CA ALA A 349 -21.14 53.60 -1.72
C ALA A 349 -21.13 53.56 -3.27
N GLY A 350 -21.72 52.54 -3.89
CA GLY A 350 -21.85 52.40 -5.34
C GLY A 350 -20.69 51.68 -6.05
N PHE A 351 -19.56 51.46 -5.37
CA PHE A 351 -18.37 50.81 -5.92
C PHE A 351 -18.68 49.33 -6.26
N ARG A 352 -18.73 48.98 -7.55
CA ARG A 352 -19.28 47.69 -8.00
C ARG A 352 -18.39 46.48 -7.63
N PRO A 353 -17.04 46.55 -7.69
CA PRO A 353 -16.18 45.43 -7.31
C PRO A 353 -16.37 44.96 -5.85
N ALA A 354 -16.80 45.84 -4.94
CA ALA A 354 -17.13 45.46 -3.56
C ALA A 354 -18.31 44.48 -3.47
N ARG A 355 -19.22 44.46 -4.45
CA ARG A 355 -20.32 43.49 -4.51
C ARG A 355 -19.81 42.11 -4.90
N VAL A 356 -18.94 42.03 -5.92
CA VAL A 356 -18.31 40.77 -6.36
C VAL A 356 -17.48 40.18 -5.22
N PHE A 357 -16.71 41.02 -4.53
CA PHE A 357 -15.98 40.66 -3.32
C PHE A 357 -16.91 40.09 -2.23
N LEU A 358 -18.01 40.78 -1.90
CA LEU A 358 -18.97 40.31 -0.89
C LEU A 358 -19.53 38.92 -1.21
N ILE A 359 -19.90 38.66 -2.48
CA ILE A 359 -20.38 37.34 -2.94
C ILE A 359 -19.27 36.28 -2.84
N SER A 360 -18.05 36.60 -3.27
CA SER A 360 -16.88 35.71 -3.22
C SER A 360 -16.60 35.22 -1.80
N TRP A 361 -16.57 36.15 -0.84
CA TRP A 361 -16.34 35.84 0.57
C TRP A 361 -17.53 35.14 1.25
N SER A 362 -18.77 35.37 0.81
CA SER A 362 -19.93 34.59 1.26
C SER A 362 -19.79 33.09 0.92
N GLY A 363 -19.31 32.76 -0.28
CA GLY A 363 -19.08 31.36 -0.67
C GLY A 363 -18.00 30.67 0.17
N MET A 364 -16.87 31.35 0.40
CA MET A 364 -15.81 30.85 1.30
C MET A 364 -16.34 30.64 2.73
N LEU A 365 -17.12 31.58 3.26
CA LEU A 365 -17.70 31.49 4.61
C LEU A 365 -18.64 30.29 4.76
N ILE A 366 -19.42 29.94 3.73
CA ILE A 366 -20.25 28.72 3.74
C ILE A 366 -19.38 27.46 3.85
N GLY A 367 -18.27 27.39 3.11
CA GLY A 367 -17.31 26.29 3.20
C GLY A 367 -16.70 26.14 4.60
N VAL A 368 -16.32 27.26 5.23
CA VAL A 368 -15.82 27.31 6.61
C VAL A 368 -16.90 26.88 7.62
N LEU A 369 -18.15 27.30 7.46
CA LEU A 369 -19.26 26.90 8.34
C LEU A 369 -19.60 25.42 8.25
N ILE A 370 -19.58 24.83 7.04
CA ILE A 370 -19.76 23.38 6.83
C ILE A 370 -18.65 22.59 7.53
N PHE A 371 -17.40 23.01 7.36
CA PHE A 371 -16.27 22.39 8.06
C PHE A 371 -16.40 22.52 9.58
N ALA A 372 -16.69 23.72 10.09
CA ALA A 372 -16.87 23.97 11.52
C ALA A 372 -17.99 23.12 12.14
N ALA A 373 -19.09 22.87 11.43
CA ALA A 373 -20.17 21.98 11.88
C ALA A 373 -19.80 20.49 11.85
N SER A 374 -18.80 20.08 11.04
CA SER A 374 -18.29 18.69 11.06
C SER A 374 -17.37 18.40 12.26
N VAL A 375 -16.70 19.41 12.82
CA VAL A 375 -15.76 19.25 13.96
C VAL A 375 -16.44 18.70 15.24
N PRO A 376 -17.61 19.21 15.70
CA PRO A 376 -18.35 18.64 16.83
C PRO A 376 -19.26 17.45 16.42
N GLY A 377 -19.12 16.91 15.21
CA GLY A 377 -19.90 15.76 14.74
C GLY A 377 -21.36 16.06 14.34
N TRP A 378 -21.77 17.32 14.21
CA TRP A 378 -23.14 17.66 13.77
C TRP A 378 -23.41 17.32 12.30
N ILE A 379 -22.35 17.18 11.50
CA ILE A 379 -22.37 16.73 10.10
C ILE A 379 -21.31 15.63 9.93
N PRO A 380 -21.61 14.50 9.26
CA PRO A 380 -20.65 13.42 9.09
C PRO A 380 -19.40 13.85 8.29
N THR A 381 -18.25 13.31 8.71
CA THR A 381 -16.94 13.55 8.08
C THR A 381 -16.76 12.68 6.84
N ASN A 382 -16.89 13.28 5.67
CA ASN A 382 -16.82 12.61 4.36
C ASN A 382 -16.00 13.46 3.37
N ILE A 383 -15.93 13.05 2.09
CA ILE A 383 -15.18 13.81 1.08
C ILE A 383 -15.73 15.22 0.85
N VAL A 384 -17.05 15.43 0.95
CA VAL A 384 -17.70 16.73 0.75
C VAL A 384 -17.37 17.68 1.88
N THR A 385 -17.49 17.25 3.14
CA THR A 385 -17.13 18.09 4.31
C THR A 385 -15.62 18.35 4.39
N ARG A 386 -14.79 17.40 3.93
CA ARG A 386 -13.33 17.58 3.80
C ARG A 386 -12.93 18.57 2.69
N MET A 387 -13.69 18.64 1.59
CA MET A 387 -13.43 19.54 0.46
C MET A 387 -14.16 20.89 0.55
N ALA A 388 -14.98 21.13 1.58
CA ALA A 388 -15.81 22.33 1.70
C ALA A 388 -15.01 23.65 1.71
N ILE A 389 -13.88 23.70 2.43
CA ILE A 389 -12.99 24.88 2.43
C ILE A 389 -12.25 25.03 1.08
N PRO A 390 -11.57 23.99 0.53
CA PRO A 390 -11.02 24.02 -0.82
C PRO A 390 -11.99 24.51 -1.91
N ALA A 391 -13.23 24.00 -1.92
CA ALA A 391 -14.25 24.41 -2.88
C ALA A 391 -14.70 25.87 -2.69
N GLY A 392 -14.87 26.30 -1.43
CA GLY A 392 -15.17 27.71 -1.09
C GLY A 392 -14.06 28.67 -1.50
N LEU A 393 -12.79 28.25 -1.40
CA LEU A 393 -11.63 29.02 -1.86
C LEU A 393 -11.57 29.09 -3.39
N VAL A 394 -11.78 27.98 -4.12
CA VAL A 394 -11.82 28.02 -5.60
C VAL A 394 -12.96 28.93 -6.11
N PHE A 395 -14.15 28.82 -5.52
CA PHE A 395 -15.28 29.70 -5.84
C PHE A 395 -14.93 31.19 -5.61
N GLN A 396 -14.33 31.51 -4.46
CA GLN A 396 -13.87 32.85 -4.14
C GLN A 396 -12.80 33.35 -5.12
N VAL A 397 -11.82 32.52 -5.46
CA VAL A 397 -10.69 32.89 -6.33
C VAL A 397 -11.14 33.15 -7.76
N VAL A 398 -12.03 32.31 -8.30
CA VAL A 398 -12.63 32.54 -9.64
C VAL A 398 -13.43 33.85 -9.66
N LEU A 399 -14.30 34.10 -8.68
CA LEU A 399 -15.10 35.33 -8.64
C LEU A 399 -14.27 36.59 -8.39
N LEU A 400 -13.23 36.55 -7.56
CA LEU A 400 -12.30 37.67 -7.39
C LEU A 400 -11.50 37.96 -8.66
N SER A 401 -11.09 36.93 -9.41
CA SER A 401 -10.41 37.11 -10.70
C SER A 401 -11.31 37.76 -11.76
N LEU A 402 -12.63 37.52 -11.72
CA LEU A 402 -13.61 38.26 -12.52
C LEU A 402 -13.86 39.69 -12.00
N GLY A 403 -13.91 39.87 -10.67
CA GLY A 403 -14.06 41.17 -10.02
C GLY A 403 -12.89 42.13 -10.26
N LEU A 404 -11.69 41.60 -10.51
CA LEU A 404 -10.53 42.37 -10.96
C LEU A 404 -10.74 42.98 -12.36
N ALA A 405 -11.30 42.22 -13.30
CA ALA A 405 -11.65 42.72 -14.64
C ALA A 405 -12.77 43.78 -14.60
N ASP A 406 -13.78 43.61 -13.73
CA ASP A 406 -14.79 44.66 -13.48
C ASP A 406 -14.18 45.92 -12.86
N ARG A 407 -13.20 45.77 -11.97
CA ARG A 407 -12.53 46.93 -11.38
C ARG A 407 -11.75 47.74 -12.42
N ILE A 408 -11.07 47.11 -13.38
CA ILE A 408 -10.40 47.86 -14.47
C ILE A 408 -11.41 48.70 -15.24
N ARG A 409 -12.59 48.14 -15.55
CA ARG A 409 -13.68 48.88 -16.21
C ARG A 409 -14.12 50.12 -15.42
N GLU A 410 -14.17 50.03 -14.09
CA GLU A 410 -14.55 51.14 -13.21
C GLU A 410 -13.42 52.17 -13.01
N LEU A 411 -12.15 51.74 -12.91
CA LEU A 411 -10.99 52.63 -12.79
C LEU A 411 -10.72 53.41 -14.09
N ASN A 412 -10.88 52.77 -15.25
CA ASN A 412 -10.78 53.45 -16.55
C ASN A 412 -11.95 54.42 -16.78
N ALA A 413 -13.11 54.20 -16.14
CA ALA A 413 -14.22 55.15 -16.15
C ALA A 413 -13.94 56.37 -15.24
N ASP A 414 -13.35 56.18 -14.04
CA ASP A 414 -12.85 57.28 -13.19
C ASP A 414 -11.83 58.14 -13.98
N LEU A 415 -10.84 57.52 -14.62
CA LEU A 415 -9.81 58.22 -15.42
C LEU A 415 -10.37 58.96 -16.64
N LYS A 416 -11.39 58.40 -17.31
CA LYS A 416 -12.08 59.09 -18.41
C LYS A 416 -12.78 60.36 -17.90
N LYS A 417 -13.45 60.26 -16.75
CA LYS A 417 -14.20 61.36 -16.14
C LYS A 417 -13.29 62.48 -15.62
N GLU A 418 -12.08 62.15 -15.18
CA GLU A 418 -11.06 63.12 -14.76
C GLU A 418 -10.44 63.90 -15.96
N ARG A 419 -10.46 63.34 -17.18
CA ARG A 419 -10.15 64.09 -18.41
C ARG A 419 -11.28 65.02 -18.86
N GLU A 420 -12.54 64.65 -18.62
CA GLU A 420 -13.71 65.41 -19.10
C GLU A 420 -13.84 66.79 -18.42
N ASP A 421 -13.41 66.95 -17.16
CA ASP A 421 -13.42 68.24 -16.45
C ASP A 421 -12.31 69.24 -16.89
N LEU A 422 -11.29 68.79 -17.65
CA LEU A 422 -10.11 69.59 -18.01
C LEU A 422 -10.17 70.21 -19.42
N GLU A 423 -10.91 69.61 -20.36
CA GLU A 423 -11.03 70.09 -21.75
C GLU A 423 -12.04 71.23 -21.94
N GLN A 424 -12.84 71.56 -20.92
CA GLN A 424 -13.98 72.48 -21.02
C GLN A 424 -13.59 73.97 -21.28
N GLN A 425 -12.30 74.31 -21.34
CA GLN A 425 -11.79 75.66 -21.63
C GLN A 425 -11.11 75.84 -23.01
N LYS A 426 -10.94 74.79 -23.83
CA LYS A 426 -10.06 74.86 -25.02
C LYS A 426 -10.74 74.71 -26.40
N THR A 427 -12.06 74.54 -26.44
CA THR A 427 -12.85 74.48 -27.68
C THR A 427 -13.47 75.85 -27.98
N ASN A 428 -13.38 76.41 -29.19
CA ASN A 428 -14.34 76.13 -30.26
C ASN A 428 -13.83 76.49 -31.70
N LEU A 429 -12.52 76.60 -31.95
CA LEU A 429 -12.02 77.04 -33.28
C LEU A 429 -10.88 76.21 -33.91
N GLN A 430 -10.45 75.11 -33.31
CA GLN A 430 -9.36 74.26 -33.86
C GLN A 430 -9.78 72.82 -34.20
N THR A 431 -10.97 72.37 -33.77
CA THR A 431 -11.38 70.95 -33.78
C THR A 431 -11.41 70.33 -35.18
N ALA A 432 -12.05 71.02 -36.14
CA ALA A 432 -12.40 70.46 -37.45
C ALA A 432 -11.21 70.11 -38.38
N LEU A 433 -9.99 70.59 -38.08
CA LEU A 433 -8.78 70.24 -38.85
C LEU A 433 -7.91 69.18 -38.14
N ALA A 434 -8.05 69.06 -36.82
CA ALA A 434 -7.31 68.09 -36.01
C ALA A 434 -7.92 66.68 -36.13
N GLU A 435 -9.24 66.54 -36.04
CA GLU A 435 -9.94 65.25 -36.05
C GLU A 435 -9.58 64.39 -37.27
N ALA A 436 -9.67 64.95 -38.48
CA ALA A 436 -9.37 64.23 -39.71
C ALA A 436 -7.92 63.70 -39.76
N THR A 437 -6.97 64.47 -39.22
CA THR A 437 -5.55 64.08 -39.17
C THR A 437 -5.31 62.99 -38.12
N SER A 438 -6.01 63.08 -36.97
CA SER A 438 -5.95 62.07 -35.90
C SER A 438 -6.49 60.72 -36.38
N THR A 439 -7.70 60.68 -36.96
CA THR A 439 -8.32 59.44 -37.46
C THR A 439 -7.50 58.78 -38.57
N ALA A 440 -6.79 59.54 -39.41
CA ALA A 440 -5.89 58.97 -40.41
C ALA A 440 -4.63 58.34 -39.79
N SER A 441 -4.13 58.87 -38.67
CA SER A 441 -3.05 58.25 -37.90
C SER A 441 -3.52 57.00 -37.16
N GLU A 442 -4.66 57.09 -36.46
CA GLU A 442 -5.27 55.99 -35.70
C GLU A 442 -5.59 54.78 -36.59
N LEU A 443 -6.08 55.00 -37.82
CA LEU A 443 -6.33 53.92 -38.78
C LEU A 443 -5.05 53.27 -39.32
N HIS A 444 -3.93 54.01 -39.39
CA HIS A 444 -2.64 53.47 -39.82
C HIS A 444 -1.98 52.67 -38.68
N GLU A 445 -2.06 53.16 -37.44
CA GLU A 445 -1.58 52.48 -36.24
C GLU A 445 -2.38 51.19 -36.00
N LEU A 446 -3.72 51.24 -36.06
CA LEU A 446 -4.60 50.06 -35.95
C LEU A 446 -4.36 49.03 -37.07
N ALA A 447 -4.09 49.47 -38.31
CA ALA A 447 -3.75 48.56 -39.40
C ALA A 447 -2.37 47.90 -39.20
N THR A 448 -1.44 48.59 -38.53
CA THR A 448 -0.13 48.02 -38.17
C THR A 448 -0.29 46.98 -37.07
N GLU A 449 -0.97 47.31 -35.96
CA GLU A 449 -1.27 46.38 -34.86
C GLU A 449 -2.07 45.15 -35.35
N GLN A 450 -3.03 45.33 -36.25
CA GLN A 450 -3.77 44.24 -36.88
C GLN A 450 -2.89 43.36 -37.78
N ASN A 451 -1.87 43.92 -38.44
CA ASN A 451 -0.95 43.15 -39.26
C ASN A 451 0.01 42.31 -38.40
N ASP A 452 0.57 42.89 -37.33
CA ASP A 452 1.42 42.19 -36.36
C ASP A 452 0.65 41.03 -35.69
N LEU A 453 -0.64 41.23 -35.39
CA LEU A 453 -1.51 40.17 -34.87
C LEU A 453 -1.78 39.06 -35.91
N VAL A 454 -1.91 39.41 -37.19
CA VAL A 454 -2.05 38.44 -38.29
C VAL A 454 -0.78 37.62 -38.47
N GLU A 455 0.41 38.21 -38.36
CA GLU A 455 1.69 37.50 -38.40
C GLU A 455 1.82 36.53 -37.21
N GLN A 456 1.52 36.98 -35.98
CA GLN A 456 1.51 36.13 -34.79
C GLN A 456 0.52 34.97 -34.91
N LEU A 457 -0.72 35.23 -35.37
CA LEU A 457 -1.71 34.17 -35.60
C LEU A 457 -1.30 33.21 -36.73
N SER A 458 -0.58 33.68 -37.75
CA SER A 458 -0.03 32.82 -38.80
C SER A 458 1.09 31.92 -38.26
N GLY A 459 1.97 32.45 -37.42
CA GLY A 459 2.99 31.66 -36.70
C GLY A 459 2.37 30.58 -35.83
N MET A 460 1.46 30.97 -34.92
CA MET A 460 0.72 30.04 -34.06
C MET A 460 -0.04 28.97 -34.86
N SER A 461 -0.61 29.32 -36.02
CA SER A 461 -1.31 28.37 -36.90
C SER A 461 -0.35 27.39 -37.60
N SER A 462 0.89 27.80 -37.87
CA SER A 462 1.95 26.93 -38.39
C SER A 462 2.46 25.98 -37.31
N ASP A 463 2.73 26.49 -36.11
CA ASP A 463 3.16 25.70 -34.95
C ASP A 463 2.10 24.65 -34.57
N GLN A 464 0.82 25.04 -34.59
CA GLN A 464 -0.31 24.14 -34.35
C GLN A 464 -0.44 23.05 -35.42
N ALA A 465 -0.07 23.32 -36.67
CA ALA A 465 -0.04 22.31 -37.72
C ALA A 465 1.12 21.31 -37.50
N ALA A 466 2.33 21.80 -37.24
CA ALA A 466 3.51 20.95 -36.95
C ALA A 466 3.28 20.05 -35.73
N ALA A 467 2.74 20.60 -34.63
CA ALA A 467 2.37 19.82 -33.45
C ALA A 467 1.27 18.77 -33.74
N SER A 468 0.38 19.03 -34.71
CA SER A 468 -0.63 18.05 -35.13
C SER A 468 -0.01 16.88 -35.90
N GLU A 469 1.01 17.13 -36.72
CA GLU A 469 1.77 16.08 -37.42
C GLU A 469 2.60 15.23 -36.44
N GLU A 470 3.27 15.84 -35.46
CA GLU A 470 4.01 15.13 -34.41
C GLU A 470 3.11 14.19 -33.58
N VAL A 471 1.92 14.67 -33.19
CA VAL A 471 0.95 13.83 -32.46
C VAL A 471 0.30 12.77 -33.38
N ALA A 472 0.11 13.05 -34.68
CA ALA A 472 -0.34 12.04 -35.63
C ALA A 472 0.66 10.88 -35.76
N ALA A 473 1.94 11.18 -35.91
CA ALA A 473 3.02 10.18 -35.95
C ALA A 473 3.14 9.42 -34.62
N SER A 474 2.96 10.11 -33.49
CA SER A 474 2.95 9.50 -32.15
C SER A 474 1.81 8.50 -31.99
N ILE A 475 0.60 8.84 -32.47
CA ILE A 475 -0.56 7.93 -32.46
C ILE A 475 -0.33 6.74 -33.40
N GLU A 476 0.36 6.92 -34.52
CA GLU A 476 0.71 5.80 -35.40
C GLU A 476 1.72 4.84 -34.77
N GLY A 477 2.79 5.36 -34.17
CA GLY A 477 3.75 4.55 -33.42
C GLY A 477 3.12 3.79 -32.25
N LEU A 478 2.25 4.45 -31.48
CA LEU A 478 1.48 3.81 -30.41
C LEU A 478 0.51 2.74 -30.93
N THR A 479 -0.11 2.95 -32.10
CA THR A 479 -1.00 1.96 -32.73
C THR A 479 -0.27 0.65 -33.01
N ASP A 480 0.94 0.71 -33.59
CA ASP A 480 1.73 -0.52 -33.81
C ASP A 480 2.18 -1.14 -32.49
N VAL A 481 2.67 -0.34 -31.53
CA VAL A 481 3.05 -0.83 -30.19
C VAL A 481 1.90 -1.63 -29.55
N THR A 482 0.69 -1.08 -29.51
CA THR A 482 -0.48 -1.76 -28.92
C THR A 482 -0.93 -2.96 -29.75
N ALA A 483 -0.87 -2.89 -31.08
CA ALA A 483 -1.15 -4.04 -31.96
C ALA A 483 -0.12 -5.18 -31.81
N ARG A 484 1.14 -4.88 -31.43
CA ARG A 484 2.14 -5.89 -31.04
C ARG A 484 1.85 -6.46 -29.65
N ILE A 485 1.41 -5.64 -28.70
CA ILE A 485 0.99 -6.10 -27.35
C ILE A 485 -0.17 -7.09 -27.46
N HIS A 486 -1.23 -6.75 -28.22
CA HIS A 486 -2.41 -7.61 -28.38
C HIS A 486 -2.04 -9.00 -28.92
N ARG A 487 -1.28 -9.07 -30.03
CA ARG A 487 -0.76 -10.33 -30.60
C ARG A 487 0.17 -11.10 -29.65
N SER A 488 0.94 -10.40 -28.82
CA SER A 488 1.76 -11.02 -27.77
C SER A 488 0.88 -11.69 -26.70
N MET A 489 -0.24 -11.09 -26.32
CA MET A 489 -1.18 -11.66 -25.35
C MET A 489 -1.93 -12.87 -25.91
N GLU A 490 -2.30 -12.88 -27.20
CA GLU A 490 -2.83 -14.07 -27.88
C GLU A 490 -1.82 -15.23 -27.83
N GLY A 491 -0.55 -14.94 -28.13
CA GLY A 491 0.55 -15.91 -28.02
C GLY A 491 0.76 -16.44 -26.59
N GLN A 492 0.70 -15.57 -25.58
CA GLN A 492 0.77 -15.97 -24.16
C GLN A 492 -0.40 -16.85 -23.74
N ALA A 493 -1.63 -16.55 -24.19
CA ALA A 493 -2.80 -17.37 -23.90
C ALA A 493 -2.68 -18.77 -24.53
N SER A 494 -2.18 -18.88 -25.76
CA SER A 494 -1.89 -20.17 -26.40
C SER A 494 -0.81 -20.96 -25.65
N ALA A 495 0.28 -20.30 -25.22
CA ALA A 495 1.35 -20.93 -24.43
C ALA A 495 0.86 -21.36 -23.04
N GLY A 496 -0.03 -20.59 -22.41
CA GLY A 496 -0.68 -20.94 -21.15
C GLY A 496 -1.67 -22.12 -21.27
N GLN A 497 -2.28 -22.33 -22.44
CA GLN A 497 -3.06 -23.55 -22.70
C GLN A 497 -2.15 -24.78 -22.88
N GLU A 498 -1.03 -24.67 -23.59
CA GLU A 498 -0.04 -25.74 -23.70
C GLU A 498 0.53 -26.11 -22.32
N MET A 499 0.85 -25.11 -21.49
CA MET A 499 1.33 -25.30 -20.12
C MET A 499 0.30 -26.04 -19.24
N GLN A 500 -1.00 -25.75 -19.39
CA GLN A 500 -2.07 -26.50 -18.70
C GLN A 500 -2.09 -27.99 -19.11
N GLY A 501 -1.89 -28.30 -20.39
CA GLY A 501 -1.72 -29.68 -20.87
C GLY A 501 -0.52 -30.37 -20.20
N ARG A 502 0.66 -29.74 -20.26
CA ARG A 502 1.90 -30.26 -19.66
C ARG A 502 1.82 -30.46 -18.15
N VAL A 503 1.10 -29.59 -17.43
CA VAL A 503 0.81 -29.74 -15.98
C VAL A 503 -0.01 -31.00 -15.70
N GLY A 504 -1.02 -31.31 -16.54
CA GLY A 504 -1.80 -32.54 -16.44
C GLY A 504 -0.99 -33.81 -16.76
N GLU A 505 -0.14 -33.76 -17.80
CA GLU A 505 0.81 -34.82 -18.14
C GLU A 505 1.78 -35.10 -16.98
N LEU A 506 2.34 -34.06 -16.36
CA LEU A 506 3.28 -34.22 -15.24
C LEU A 506 2.62 -34.83 -14.00
N ARG A 507 1.39 -34.39 -13.67
CA ARG A 507 0.60 -34.96 -12.55
C ARG A 507 0.33 -36.47 -12.78
N SER A 508 -0.01 -36.85 -14.01
CA SER A 508 -0.20 -38.26 -14.40
C SER A 508 1.10 -39.07 -14.34
N ALA A 509 2.24 -38.48 -14.74
CA ALA A 509 3.54 -39.12 -14.66
C ALA A 509 3.99 -39.35 -13.21
N HIS A 510 3.77 -38.39 -12.31
CA HIS A 510 4.04 -38.55 -10.88
C HIS A 510 3.21 -39.67 -10.25
N GLU A 511 1.93 -39.78 -10.58
CA GLU A 511 1.04 -40.83 -10.07
C GLU A 511 1.51 -42.23 -10.52
N ALA A 512 1.95 -42.38 -11.77
CA ALA A 512 2.58 -43.61 -12.27
C ALA A 512 3.90 -43.95 -11.53
N VAL A 513 4.71 -42.96 -11.15
CA VAL A 513 5.93 -43.18 -10.34
C VAL A 513 5.60 -43.59 -8.91
N ILE A 514 4.54 -43.03 -8.29
CA ILE A 514 4.06 -43.45 -6.97
C ILE A 514 3.63 -44.93 -7.02
N GLN A 515 2.78 -45.30 -7.97
CA GLN A 515 2.31 -46.68 -8.15
C GLN A 515 3.48 -47.66 -8.38
N THR A 516 4.45 -47.27 -9.21
CA THR A 516 5.66 -48.07 -9.48
C THR A 516 6.54 -48.20 -8.23
N SER A 517 6.63 -47.16 -7.41
CA SER A 517 7.40 -47.18 -6.15
C SER A 517 6.74 -48.08 -5.10
N GLU A 518 5.40 -48.08 -5.00
CA GLU A 518 4.65 -48.97 -4.11
C GLU A 518 4.80 -50.44 -4.51
N GLN A 519 4.66 -50.75 -5.80
CA GLN A 519 4.94 -52.09 -6.34
C GLN A 519 6.40 -52.52 -6.10
N SER A 520 7.35 -51.60 -6.20
CA SER A 520 8.77 -51.85 -5.92
C SER A 520 9.02 -52.12 -4.43
N ASN A 521 8.37 -51.39 -3.52
CA ASN A 521 8.44 -51.63 -2.08
C ASN A 521 7.86 -53.01 -1.70
N GLN A 522 6.72 -53.41 -2.27
CA GLN A 522 6.18 -54.75 -2.06
C GLN A 522 7.13 -55.84 -2.59
N SER A 523 7.81 -55.59 -3.70
CA SER A 523 8.80 -56.52 -4.28
C SER A 523 10.06 -56.63 -3.40
N VAL A 524 10.49 -55.52 -2.78
CA VAL A 524 11.55 -55.47 -1.75
C VAL A 524 11.18 -56.28 -0.52
N GLU A 525 9.95 -56.15 0.00
CA GLU A 525 9.50 -56.89 1.18
C GLU A 525 9.39 -58.39 0.90
N ASN A 526 8.86 -58.77 -0.26
CA ASN A 526 8.84 -60.16 -0.73
C ASN A 526 10.27 -60.75 -0.81
N MET A 527 11.25 -59.98 -1.29
CA MET A 527 12.66 -60.42 -1.32
C MET A 527 13.23 -60.65 0.08
N LYS A 528 12.94 -59.80 1.07
CA LYS A 528 13.41 -60.02 2.45
C LYS A 528 12.93 -61.36 3.02
N GLY A 529 11.68 -61.74 2.74
CA GLY A 529 11.14 -63.05 3.08
C GLY A 529 11.99 -64.19 2.50
N VAL A 530 12.19 -64.17 1.17
CA VAL A 530 12.99 -65.18 0.45
C VAL A 530 14.43 -65.26 0.99
N PHE A 531 15.09 -64.14 1.28
CA PHE A 531 16.45 -64.15 1.83
C PHE A 531 16.52 -64.65 3.29
N SER A 532 15.48 -64.45 4.09
CA SER A 532 15.34 -65.07 5.41
C SER A 532 15.27 -66.59 5.29
N ASP A 533 14.43 -67.11 4.41
CA ASP A 533 14.28 -68.55 4.17
C ASP A 533 15.56 -69.18 3.64
N VAL A 534 16.26 -68.54 2.70
CA VAL A 534 17.56 -68.99 2.20
C VAL A 534 18.62 -68.98 3.32
N SER A 535 18.67 -67.95 4.17
CA SER A 535 19.58 -67.91 5.33
C SER A 535 19.32 -69.08 6.29
N ASN A 536 18.06 -69.43 6.52
CA ASN A 536 17.68 -70.57 7.37
C ASN A 536 18.05 -71.91 6.72
N HIS A 537 17.87 -72.06 5.41
CA HIS A 537 18.31 -73.26 4.67
C HIS A 537 19.83 -73.42 4.68
N LEU A 538 20.60 -72.34 4.55
CA LEU A 538 22.07 -72.39 4.64
C LEU A 538 22.56 -72.82 6.03
N LYS A 539 21.92 -72.37 7.12
CA LYS A 539 22.22 -72.82 8.49
C LYS A 539 21.92 -74.32 8.66
N MET A 540 20.80 -74.81 8.13
CA MET A 540 20.48 -76.25 8.14
C MET A 540 21.51 -77.06 7.34
N LEU A 541 21.93 -76.57 6.18
CA LEU A 541 22.96 -77.21 5.35
C LEU A 541 24.33 -77.25 6.06
N GLN A 542 24.76 -76.15 6.69
CA GLN A 542 26.00 -76.10 7.48
C GLN A 542 25.97 -77.12 8.63
N ASN A 543 24.85 -77.23 9.35
CA ASN A 543 24.67 -78.23 10.40
C ASN A 543 24.74 -79.67 9.85
N GLN A 544 24.08 -79.96 8.73
CA GLN A 544 24.13 -81.28 8.08
C GLN A 544 25.55 -81.63 7.62
N ILE A 545 26.27 -80.68 7.02
CA ILE A 545 27.68 -80.84 6.62
C ILE A 545 28.55 -81.17 7.85
N ALA A 546 28.34 -80.52 8.99
CA ALA A 546 29.07 -80.77 10.23
C ALA A 546 28.73 -82.12 10.92
N GLU A 547 27.53 -82.66 10.72
CA GLU A 547 27.19 -84.05 11.11
C GLU A 547 27.89 -85.06 10.20
N ILE A 548 27.81 -84.87 8.88
CA ILE A 548 28.45 -85.75 7.89
C ILE A 548 29.98 -85.74 8.08
N GLU A 549 30.58 -84.60 8.42
CA GLU A 549 32.02 -84.49 8.72
C GLU A 549 32.41 -85.34 9.94
N ARG A 550 31.64 -85.25 11.04
CA ARG A 550 31.85 -86.08 12.24
C ARG A 550 31.69 -87.57 11.95
N GLY A 551 30.68 -87.96 11.17
CA GLY A 551 30.51 -89.33 10.69
C GLY A 551 31.70 -89.80 9.85
N GLY A 552 32.17 -88.97 8.93
CA GLY A 552 33.33 -89.25 8.07
C GLY A 552 34.65 -89.39 8.85
N ARG A 553 34.84 -88.65 9.94
CA ARG A 553 35.98 -88.86 10.88
C ARG A 553 35.84 -90.19 11.62
N SER A 554 34.67 -90.46 12.21
CA SER A 554 34.43 -91.71 12.95
C SER A 554 34.60 -92.97 12.09
N ILE A 555 34.24 -92.93 10.81
CA ILE A 555 34.49 -94.04 9.87
C ILE A 555 36.01 -94.19 9.61
N ALA A 556 36.76 -93.09 9.46
CA ALA A 556 38.22 -93.16 9.29
C ALA A 556 38.91 -93.81 10.51
N ASP A 557 38.48 -93.44 11.72
CA ASP A 557 38.99 -94.05 12.97
C ASP A 557 38.68 -95.55 13.05
N LEU A 558 37.46 -95.97 12.69
CA LEU A 558 37.08 -97.39 12.64
C LEU A 558 37.91 -98.17 11.61
N VAL A 559 38.12 -97.62 10.41
CA VAL A 559 38.91 -98.28 9.35
C VAL A 559 40.39 -98.37 9.74
N LYS A 560 40.93 -97.37 10.45
CA LYS A 560 42.26 -97.44 11.05
C LYS A 560 42.36 -98.60 12.06
N VAL A 561 41.39 -98.73 12.97
CA VAL A 561 41.36 -99.84 13.95
C VAL A 561 41.24 -101.20 13.25
N ILE A 562 40.46 -101.32 12.17
CA ILE A 562 40.41 -102.55 11.36
C ILE A 562 41.79 -102.82 10.73
N GLY A 563 42.49 -101.79 10.23
CA GLY A 563 43.87 -101.90 9.77
C GLY A 563 44.81 -102.50 10.83
N GLU A 564 44.85 -101.90 12.02
CA GLU A 564 45.65 -102.38 13.16
C GLU A 564 45.28 -103.81 13.61
N ILE A 565 44.02 -104.22 13.46
CA ILE A 565 43.58 -105.60 13.72
C ILE A 565 44.09 -106.53 12.61
N THR A 566 43.92 -106.19 11.33
CA THR A 566 44.37 -107.04 10.20
C THR A 566 45.88 -107.25 10.20
N GLU A 567 46.66 -106.24 10.59
CA GLU A 567 48.13 -106.36 10.72
C GLU A 567 48.52 -107.31 11.85
N LYS A 568 47.85 -107.23 13.02
CA LYS A 568 48.02 -108.18 14.13
C LYS A 568 47.60 -109.60 13.75
N VAL A 569 46.47 -109.77 13.05
CA VAL A 569 46.00 -111.09 12.59
C VAL A 569 46.99 -111.67 11.58
N ASN A 570 47.50 -110.89 10.63
CA ASN A 570 48.50 -111.35 9.67
C ASN A 570 49.79 -111.81 10.37
N MET A 571 50.29 -111.03 11.34
CA MET A 571 51.46 -111.41 12.15
C MET A 571 51.22 -112.68 12.99
N LEU A 572 50.03 -112.85 13.57
CA LEU A 572 49.65 -114.07 14.30
C LEU A 572 49.53 -115.27 13.36
N SER A 573 48.97 -115.09 12.16
CA SER A 573 48.86 -116.13 11.14
C SER A 573 50.23 -116.56 10.60
N LEU A 574 51.13 -115.61 10.33
CA LEU A 574 52.50 -115.90 9.91
C LEU A 574 53.24 -116.73 10.97
N ASN A 575 53.13 -116.35 12.24
CA ASN A 575 53.68 -117.12 13.36
C ASN A 575 53.06 -118.53 13.45
N ALA A 576 51.76 -118.66 13.18
CA ALA A 576 51.05 -119.94 13.18
C ALA A 576 51.45 -120.84 11.99
N SER A 577 51.61 -120.30 10.76
CA SER A 577 52.15 -121.05 9.61
C SER A 577 53.56 -121.54 9.90
N ILE A 578 54.43 -120.70 10.48
CA ILE A 578 55.80 -121.07 10.84
C ILE A 578 55.81 -122.23 11.85
N GLU A 579 55.05 -122.16 12.93
CA GLU A 579 55.06 -123.21 13.95
C GLU A 579 54.30 -124.48 13.51
N ALA A 580 53.33 -124.36 12.60
CA ALA A 580 52.67 -125.50 11.95
C ALA A 580 53.61 -126.23 10.98
N ALA A 581 54.34 -125.51 10.11
CA ALA A 581 55.37 -126.09 9.25
C ALA A 581 56.45 -126.81 10.07
N ARG A 582 56.80 -126.25 11.23
CA ARG A 582 57.74 -126.83 12.21
C ARG A 582 57.27 -128.14 12.83
N ALA A 583 55.96 -128.43 12.83
CA ALA A 583 55.36 -129.68 13.30
C ALA A 583 55.28 -130.79 12.22
N GLY A 584 55.68 -130.50 10.98
CA GLY A 584 55.83 -131.49 9.90
C GLY A 584 54.51 -132.16 9.47
N GLU A 585 54.52 -133.49 9.30
CA GLU A 585 53.34 -134.29 8.88
C GLU A 585 52.06 -133.96 9.68
N TYR A 586 52.20 -133.75 11.00
CA TYR A 586 51.08 -133.44 11.90
C TYR A 586 50.62 -131.98 11.84
N GLY A 587 51.43 -131.09 11.27
CA GLY A 587 51.18 -129.65 11.20
C GLY A 587 50.43 -129.17 9.96
N ARG A 588 50.51 -129.89 8.83
CA ARG A 588 49.97 -129.46 7.51
C ARG A 588 48.53 -128.92 7.54
N GLY A 589 47.65 -129.55 8.34
CA GLY A 589 46.25 -129.12 8.45
C GLY A 589 46.08 -127.73 9.09
N PHE A 590 46.97 -127.36 10.01
CA PHE A 590 47.02 -126.03 10.62
C PHE A 590 47.80 -125.04 9.75
N GLU A 591 48.85 -125.49 9.06
CA GLU A 591 49.64 -124.69 8.12
C GLU A 591 48.74 -124.09 7.02
N VAL A 592 47.93 -124.93 6.35
CA VAL A 592 46.98 -124.46 5.32
C VAL A 592 45.97 -123.46 5.86
N VAL A 593 45.46 -123.64 7.08
CA VAL A 593 44.50 -122.72 7.71
C VAL A 593 45.16 -121.39 8.10
N ALA A 594 46.38 -121.44 8.65
CA ALA A 594 47.14 -120.24 9.00
C ALA A 594 47.53 -119.42 7.77
N ASP A 595 47.89 -120.08 6.67
CA ASP A 595 48.23 -119.43 5.40
C ASP A 595 47.00 -118.77 4.76
N GLU A 596 45.83 -119.42 4.85
CA GLU A 596 44.58 -118.87 4.34
C GLU A 596 44.06 -117.70 5.19
N VAL A 597 44.18 -117.77 6.52
CA VAL A 597 43.87 -116.64 7.42
C VAL A 597 44.85 -115.48 7.21
N GLY A 598 46.12 -115.75 6.88
CA GLY A 598 47.11 -114.73 6.51
C GLY A 598 46.70 -113.99 5.23
N LYS A 599 46.36 -114.72 4.17
CA LYS A 599 45.82 -114.15 2.92
C LYS A 599 44.54 -113.36 3.16
N LEU A 600 43.64 -113.84 4.02
CA LEU A 600 42.41 -113.13 4.38
C LEU A 600 42.71 -111.82 5.11
N ALA A 601 43.71 -111.81 6.00
CA ALA A 601 44.16 -110.62 6.72
C ALA A 601 44.84 -109.61 5.78
N GLU A 602 45.70 -110.05 4.86
CA GLU A 602 46.31 -109.21 3.84
C GLU A 602 45.26 -108.59 2.90
N GLN A 603 44.32 -109.40 2.39
CA GLN A 603 43.20 -108.91 1.58
C GLN A 603 42.36 -107.88 2.35
N THR A 604 42.04 -108.13 3.62
CA THR A 604 41.25 -107.21 4.44
C THR A 604 42.02 -105.92 4.74
N SER A 605 43.34 -105.99 4.94
CA SER A 605 44.22 -104.81 5.05
C SER A 605 44.23 -103.99 3.76
N GLY A 606 44.32 -104.65 2.60
CA GLY A 606 44.23 -104.01 1.28
C GLY A 606 42.91 -103.29 1.06
N ARG A 607 41.77 -103.94 1.38
CA ARG A 607 40.43 -103.32 1.26
C ARG A 607 40.25 -102.19 2.27
N SER A 608 40.80 -102.29 3.48
CA SER A 608 40.77 -101.20 4.46
C SER A 608 41.54 -99.96 3.98
N ARG A 609 42.69 -100.14 3.30
CA ARG A 609 43.41 -99.02 2.66
C ARG A 609 42.59 -98.36 1.55
N GLU A 610 41.88 -99.14 0.73
CA GLU A 610 40.96 -98.61 -0.29
C GLU A 610 39.80 -97.81 0.32
N ILE A 611 39.21 -98.31 1.43
CA ILE A 611 38.16 -97.60 2.16
C ILE A 611 38.70 -96.30 2.76
N SER A 612 39.87 -96.29 3.41
CA SER A 612 40.49 -95.06 3.93
C SER A 612 40.70 -94.01 2.84
N ALA A 613 41.21 -94.39 1.66
CA ALA A 613 41.40 -93.46 0.55
C ALA A 613 40.06 -92.88 0.05
N ARG A 614 38.99 -93.69 -0.01
CA ARG A 614 37.63 -93.22 -0.34
C ARG A 614 37.06 -92.30 0.74
N VAL A 615 37.31 -92.57 2.02
CA VAL A 615 36.87 -91.74 3.15
C VAL A 615 37.61 -90.39 3.17
N GLU A 616 38.92 -90.38 2.89
CA GLU A 616 39.71 -89.14 2.73
C GLU A 616 39.18 -88.29 1.56
N GLN A 617 38.87 -88.90 0.42
CA GLN A 617 38.22 -88.22 -0.72
C GLN A 617 36.85 -87.65 -0.34
N ILE A 618 36.05 -88.36 0.47
CA ILE A 618 34.78 -87.87 1.01
C ILE A 618 35.00 -86.69 1.95
N GLN A 619 35.91 -86.77 2.92
CA GLN A 619 36.23 -85.65 3.83
C GLN A 619 36.71 -84.40 3.06
N LYS A 620 37.55 -84.56 2.04
CA LYS A 620 37.98 -83.48 1.15
C LYS A 620 36.80 -82.83 0.39
N SER A 621 35.82 -83.64 -0.01
CA SER A 621 34.58 -83.16 -0.66
C SER A 621 33.67 -82.41 0.33
N ILE A 622 33.56 -82.90 1.57
CA ILE A 622 32.81 -82.24 2.66
C ILE A 622 33.41 -80.86 2.97
N LEU A 623 34.74 -80.75 3.07
CA LEU A 623 35.42 -79.46 3.27
C LEU A 623 35.20 -78.48 2.10
N GLY A 624 35.13 -78.99 0.87
CA GLY A 624 34.73 -78.21 -0.31
C GLY A 624 33.29 -77.68 -0.19
N GLY A 625 32.35 -78.55 0.19
CA GLY A 625 30.95 -78.18 0.45
C GLY A 625 30.79 -77.15 1.56
N ALA A 626 31.52 -77.32 2.68
CA ALA A 626 31.52 -76.38 3.80
C ALA A 626 31.95 -74.98 3.38
N ARG A 627 33.07 -74.87 2.63
CA ARG A 627 33.57 -73.59 2.10
C ARG A 627 32.60 -72.97 1.09
N SER A 628 31.92 -73.79 0.28
CA SER A 628 30.90 -73.32 -0.66
C SER A 628 29.66 -72.77 0.06
N ALA A 629 29.20 -73.43 1.13
CA ALA A 629 28.10 -72.95 1.97
C ALA A 629 28.44 -71.61 2.64
N ASP A 630 29.63 -71.50 3.25
CA ASP A 630 30.12 -70.24 3.86
C ASP A 630 30.18 -69.09 2.84
N THR A 631 30.76 -69.34 1.66
CA THR A 631 30.80 -68.34 0.56
C THR A 631 29.40 -67.91 0.13
N THR A 632 28.41 -68.80 0.23
CA THR A 632 27.01 -68.51 -0.11
C THR A 632 26.32 -67.66 0.97
N VAL A 633 26.63 -67.89 2.27
CA VAL A 633 26.17 -67.02 3.36
C VAL A 633 26.69 -65.59 3.16
N GLN A 634 27.99 -65.42 2.89
CA GLN A 634 28.60 -64.12 2.61
C GLN A 634 28.03 -63.43 1.34
N PHE A 635 27.40 -64.18 0.43
CA PHE A 635 26.70 -63.62 -0.74
C PHE A 635 25.28 -63.16 -0.39
N VAL A 636 24.55 -63.95 0.39
CA VAL A 636 23.22 -63.61 0.92
C VAL A 636 23.26 -62.36 1.81
N GLU A 637 24.27 -62.22 2.67
CA GLU A 637 24.44 -61.04 3.53
C GLU A 637 24.66 -59.75 2.72
N ARG A 638 25.40 -59.81 1.61
CA ARG A 638 25.58 -58.67 0.70
C ARG A 638 24.30 -58.32 -0.04
N LEU A 639 23.54 -59.31 -0.51
CA LEU A 639 22.23 -59.09 -1.14
C LEU A 639 21.23 -58.45 -0.17
N ALA A 640 21.26 -58.82 1.12
CA ALA A 640 20.44 -58.17 2.15
C ALA A 640 20.80 -56.69 2.35
N GLN A 641 22.10 -56.33 2.28
CA GLN A 641 22.55 -54.92 2.31
C GLN A 641 22.13 -54.16 1.05
N ASP A 642 22.20 -54.77 -0.13
CA ASP A 642 21.78 -54.13 -1.38
C ASP A 642 20.26 -53.89 -1.43
N ILE A 643 19.45 -54.79 -0.86
CA ILE A 643 18.00 -54.59 -0.67
C ILE A 643 17.72 -53.38 0.23
N GLN A 644 18.50 -53.17 1.31
CA GLN A 644 18.34 -51.98 2.15
C GLN A 644 18.63 -50.68 1.38
N LYS A 645 19.63 -50.67 0.49
CA LYS A 645 19.92 -49.52 -0.39
C LYS A 645 18.76 -49.25 -1.35
N VAL A 646 18.19 -50.29 -1.97
CA VAL A 646 17.01 -50.15 -2.84
C VAL A 646 15.82 -49.58 -2.06
N GLN A 647 15.56 -50.05 -0.83
CA GLN A 647 14.50 -49.50 0.01
C GLN A 647 14.72 -48.03 0.36
N GLN A 648 15.97 -47.62 0.66
CA GLN A 648 16.31 -46.22 0.88
C GLN A 648 16.04 -45.37 -0.37
N SER A 649 16.51 -45.81 -1.55
CA SER A 649 16.30 -45.08 -2.81
C SER A 649 14.82 -44.94 -3.18
N LEU A 650 13.98 -45.94 -2.86
CA LEU A 650 12.52 -45.83 -3.03
C LEU A 650 11.89 -44.80 -2.07
N SER A 651 12.39 -44.70 -0.84
CA SER A 651 11.93 -43.68 0.12
C SER A 651 12.35 -42.27 -0.31
N GLU A 652 13.56 -42.10 -0.83
CA GLU A 652 14.07 -40.82 -1.36
C GLU A 652 13.32 -40.41 -2.63
N MET A 653 12.96 -41.36 -3.49
CA MET A 653 12.11 -41.15 -4.67
C MET A 653 10.70 -40.68 -4.27
N GLY A 654 10.07 -41.33 -3.28
CA GLY A 654 8.75 -40.93 -2.78
C GLY A 654 8.73 -39.49 -2.24
N GLY A 655 9.74 -39.11 -1.44
CA GLY A 655 9.90 -37.74 -0.98
C GLY A 655 10.12 -36.72 -2.11
N SER A 656 10.91 -37.11 -3.12
CA SER A 656 11.16 -36.27 -4.30
C SER A 656 9.88 -36.01 -5.12
N VAL A 657 9.07 -37.04 -5.36
CA VAL A 657 7.78 -36.90 -6.07
C VAL A 657 6.78 -36.07 -5.24
N GLN A 658 6.78 -36.20 -3.92
CA GLN A 658 5.94 -35.36 -3.05
C GLN A 658 6.33 -33.87 -3.14
N GLU A 659 7.61 -33.54 -3.27
CA GLU A 659 8.07 -32.16 -3.50
C GLU A 659 7.72 -31.67 -4.92
N GLN A 660 7.93 -32.51 -5.94
CA GLN A 660 7.56 -32.20 -7.33
C GLN A 660 6.06 -31.93 -7.48
N ASN A 661 5.18 -32.64 -6.75
CA ASN A 661 3.74 -32.35 -6.72
C ASN A 661 3.42 -30.94 -6.19
N LYS A 662 4.14 -30.42 -5.18
CA LYS A 662 3.97 -29.03 -4.73
C LYS A 662 4.33 -28.03 -5.83
N VAL A 663 5.35 -28.34 -6.63
CA VAL A 663 5.76 -27.52 -7.79
C VAL A 663 4.68 -27.55 -8.87
N VAL A 664 4.06 -28.70 -9.15
CA VAL A 664 2.90 -28.83 -10.06
C VAL A 664 1.74 -27.93 -9.62
N ASP A 665 1.36 -27.95 -8.34
CA ASP A 665 0.25 -27.15 -7.81
C ASP A 665 0.54 -25.62 -7.86
N VAL A 666 1.82 -25.23 -7.85
CA VAL A 666 2.24 -23.83 -8.06
C VAL A 666 2.23 -23.46 -9.54
N LEU A 667 2.69 -24.34 -10.43
CA LEU A 667 2.64 -24.15 -11.88
C LEU A 667 1.19 -24.05 -12.39
N GLU A 668 0.27 -24.86 -11.86
CA GLU A 668 -1.17 -24.79 -12.18
C GLU A 668 -1.75 -23.40 -11.84
N LYS A 669 -1.48 -22.89 -10.64
CA LYS A 669 -1.92 -21.56 -10.18
C LYS A 669 -1.32 -20.43 -11.01
N HIS A 670 -0.01 -20.45 -11.26
CA HIS A 670 0.65 -19.45 -12.10
C HIS A 670 0.14 -19.47 -13.54
N THR A 671 -0.16 -20.65 -14.10
CA THR A 671 -0.69 -20.78 -15.46
C THR A 671 -2.12 -20.22 -15.57
N ILE A 672 -2.97 -20.45 -14.56
CA ILE A 672 -4.31 -19.85 -14.48
C ILE A 672 -4.20 -18.32 -14.38
N GLN A 673 -3.33 -17.81 -13.51
CA GLN A 673 -3.10 -16.36 -13.34
C GLN A 673 -2.54 -15.69 -14.61
N LEU A 674 -1.60 -16.34 -15.30
CA LEU A 674 -1.08 -15.86 -16.58
C LEU A 674 -2.19 -15.78 -17.63
N ASN A 675 -2.94 -16.88 -17.81
CA ASN A 675 -4.09 -16.92 -18.73
C ASN A 675 -5.20 -15.91 -18.38
N GLN A 676 -5.31 -15.46 -17.14
CA GLN A 676 -6.18 -14.35 -16.77
C GLN A 676 -5.55 -13.01 -17.17
N LYS A 677 -4.30 -12.73 -16.75
CA LYS A 677 -3.63 -11.45 -17.01
C LYS A 677 -3.42 -11.16 -18.49
N SER A 678 -3.07 -12.15 -19.32
CA SER A 678 -2.96 -11.94 -20.77
C SER A 678 -4.30 -11.57 -21.40
N ARG A 679 -5.43 -12.10 -20.90
CA ARG A 679 -6.78 -11.69 -21.36
C ARG A 679 -7.16 -10.28 -20.91
N GLU A 680 -6.83 -9.89 -19.67
CA GLU A 680 -7.03 -8.52 -19.19
C GLU A 680 -6.26 -7.51 -20.05
N ILE A 681 -4.97 -7.77 -20.31
CA ILE A 681 -4.12 -6.90 -21.15
C ILE A 681 -4.57 -6.90 -22.62
N ALA A 682 -5.11 -8.01 -23.15
CA ALA A 682 -5.67 -8.04 -24.51
C ALA A 682 -6.91 -7.14 -24.65
N VAL A 683 -7.76 -7.06 -23.62
CA VAL A 683 -8.92 -6.15 -23.57
C VAL A 683 -8.44 -4.69 -23.46
N GLU A 684 -7.53 -4.39 -22.53
CA GLU A 684 -6.94 -3.05 -22.36
C GLU A 684 -6.28 -2.55 -23.66
N ALA A 685 -5.53 -3.40 -24.35
CA ALA A 685 -4.96 -3.10 -25.66
C ALA A 685 -6.03 -2.84 -26.74
N SER A 686 -7.19 -3.48 -26.65
CA SER A 686 -8.31 -3.26 -27.59
C SER A 686 -8.99 -1.90 -27.35
N GLU A 687 -9.20 -1.53 -26.10
CA GLU A 687 -9.75 -0.21 -25.71
C GLU A 687 -8.76 0.93 -26.03
N GLN A 688 -7.47 0.68 -25.86
CA GLN A 688 -6.41 1.62 -26.27
C GLN A 688 -6.37 1.77 -27.80
N LEU A 689 -6.53 0.70 -28.59
CA LEU A 689 -6.64 0.80 -30.05
C LEU A 689 -7.89 1.57 -30.51
N ALA A 690 -9.03 1.43 -29.82
CA ALA A 690 -10.20 2.27 -30.08
C ALA A 690 -9.92 3.76 -29.76
N SER A 691 -9.27 4.03 -28.63
CA SER A 691 -8.86 5.37 -28.22
C SER A 691 -7.89 6.01 -29.23
N MET A 692 -7.00 5.22 -29.84
CA MET A 692 -6.10 5.67 -30.92
C MET A 692 -6.86 6.11 -32.18
N GLN A 693 -7.99 5.49 -32.50
CA GLN A 693 -8.83 5.88 -33.64
C GLN A 693 -9.54 7.22 -33.39
N GLU A 694 -10.07 7.43 -32.19
CA GLU A 694 -10.65 8.73 -31.80
C GLU A 694 -9.58 9.84 -31.71
N GLY A 695 -8.38 9.50 -31.25
CA GLY A 695 -7.20 10.37 -31.30
C GLY A 695 -6.87 10.83 -32.72
N ARG A 696 -6.77 9.91 -33.69
CA ARG A 696 -6.58 10.25 -35.12
C ARG A 696 -7.70 11.16 -35.65
N ALA A 697 -8.95 10.87 -35.32
CA ALA A 697 -10.09 11.68 -35.76
C ALA A 697 -10.06 13.10 -35.16
N THR A 698 -9.57 13.24 -33.92
CA THR A 698 -9.43 14.53 -33.23
C THR A 698 -8.28 15.35 -33.81
N ILE A 699 -7.11 14.75 -34.03
CA ILE A 699 -5.96 15.42 -34.66
C ILE A 699 -6.29 15.90 -36.09
N ARG A 700 -7.05 15.11 -36.86
CA ARG A 700 -7.52 15.54 -38.18
C ARG A 700 -8.35 16.83 -38.11
N ARG A 701 -9.31 16.93 -37.18
CA ARG A 701 -10.11 18.15 -36.95
C ARG A 701 -9.25 19.35 -36.55
N ILE A 702 -8.17 19.15 -35.78
CA ILE A 702 -7.25 20.22 -35.39
C ILE A 702 -6.44 20.70 -36.61
N SER A 703 -5.97 19.79 -37.46
CA SER A 703 -5.30 20.13 -38.72
C SER A 703 -6.22 20.88 -39.69
N ASP A 704 -7.46 20.41 -39.89
CA ASP A 704 -8.49 21.09 -40.69
C ASP A 704 -8.79 22.51 -40.16
N MET A 705 -8.81 22.68 -38.83
CA MET A 705 -9.04 23.97 -38.16
C MET A 705 -7.84 24.92 -38.25
N ALA A 706 -6.60 24.41 -38.19
CA ALA A 706 -5.39 25.20 -38.42
C ALA A 706 -5.32 25.70 -39.88
N ALA A 707 -5.65 24.85 -40.86
CA ALA A 707 -5.76 25.26 -42.25
C ALA A 707 -6.81 26.37 -42.44
N SER A 708 -7.96 26.24 -41.77
CA SER A 708 -9.05 27.24 -41.80
C SER A 708 -8.64 28.57 -41.14
N LEU A 709 -7.89 28.53 -40.04
CA LEU A 709 -7.37 29.71 -39.35
C LEU A 709 -6.36 30.47 -40.23
N ASN A 710 -5.45 29.74 -40.89
CA ASN A 710 -4.50 30.32 -41.83
C ASN A 710 -5.22 31.04 -43.01
N GLU A 711 -6.28 30.45 -43.57
CA GLU A 711 -7.08 31.10 -44.62
C GLU A 711 -7.79 32.37 -44.10
N ALA A 712 -8.24 32.38 -42.84
CA ALA A 712 -8.81 33.57 -42.21
C ALA A 712 -7.76 34.67 -41.99
N ASN A 713 -6.55 34.32 -41.55
CA ASN A 713 -5.43 35.24 -41.36
C ASN A 713 -5.03 35.92 -42.68
N GLN A 714 -4.95 35.17 -43.79
CA GLN A 714 -4.67 35.74 -45.12
C GLN A 714 -5.73 36.78 -45.54
N LYS A 715 -7.01 36.51 -45.24
CA LYS A 715 -8.11 37.47 -45.51
C LYS A 715 -8.02 38.71 -44.62
N LEU A 716 -7.62 38.56 -43.36
CA LEU A 716 -7.41 39.68 -42.43
C LEU A 716 -6.22 40.56 -42.86
N GLY A 717 -5.09 39.99 -43.25
CA GLY A 717 -3.95 40.75 -43.80
C GLY A 717 -4.34 41.55 -45.04
N ALA A 718 -5.11 40.95 -45.96
CA ALA A 718 -5.65 41.63 -47.14
C ALA A 718 -6.69 42.72 -46.84
N ILE A 719 -7.31 42.72 -45.65
CA ILE A 719 -8.15 43.81 -45.14
C ILE A 719 -7.27 44.90 -44.51
N SER A 720 -6.27 44.52 -43.70
CA SER A 720 -5.39 45.49 -43.02
C SER A 720 -4.59 46.32 -44.01
N GLU A 721 -4.04 45.71 -45.07
CA GLU A 721 -3.31 46.44 -46.13
C GLU A 721 -4.21 47.43 -46.88
N ARG A 722 -5.51 47.13 -47.01
CA ARG A 722 -6.50 48.08 -47.56
C ARG A 722 -6.82 49.22 -46.60
N LEU A 723 -6.88 48.94 -45.29
CA LEU A 723 -7.04 49.97 -44.25
C LEU A 723 -5.82 50.90 -44.21
N ARG A 724 -4.60 50.34 -44.20
CA ARG A 724 -3.32 51.09 -44.27
C ARG A 724 -3.28 51.99 -45.51
N THR A 725 -3.54 51.43 -46.69
CA THR A 725 -3.62 52.17 -47.96
C THR A 725 -4.71 53.26 -47.92
N GLY A 726 -5.86 52.97 -47.30
CA GLY A 726 -6.95 53.94 -47.13
C GLY A 726 -6.57 55.11 -46.22
N ALA A 727 -5.92 54.82 -45.10
CA ALA A 727 -5.41 55.80 -44.14
C ALA A 727 -4.33 56.70 -44.76
N GLU A 728 -3.40 56.13 -45.51
CA GLU A 728 -2.38 56.89 -46.26
C GLU A 728 -3.00 57.82 -47.31
N ASN A 729 -3.99 57.33 -48.07
CA ASN A 729 -4.73 58.16 -49.04
C ASN A 729 -5.54 59.27 -48.35
N LEU A 730 -6.12 59.03 -47.17
CA LEU A 730 -6.81 60.03 -46.37
C LEU A 730 -5.82 61.10 -45.88
N ALA A 731 -4.70 60.68 -45.28
CA ALA A 731 -3.62 61.57 -44.84
C ALA A 731 -2.93 62.34 -45.99
N ALA A 732 -3.01 61.87 -47.24
CA ALA A 732 -2.57 62.61 -48.42
C ALA A 732 -3.60 63.65 -48.88
N ARG A 733 -4.90 63.33 -48.80
CA ARG A 733 -6.01 64.24 -49.13
C ARG A 733 -6.24 65.36 -48.11
N ILE A 734 -5.76 65.20 -46.87
CA ILE A 734 -5.80 66.25 -45.83
C ILE A 734 -4.62 67.24 -45.96
N ARG A 735 -3.59 66.90 -46.75
CA ARG A 735 -2.36 67.71 -46.94
C ARG A 735 -2.35 68.58 -48.22
N ASN A 736 -3.39 68.50 -49.06
CA ASN A 736 -3.55 69.27 -50.30
C ASN A 736 -4.88 70.04 -50.28
#